data_AF-A0A9C9ES15-F1
#
_entry.id   AF-A0A9C9ES15-F1
#
_cell.length_a   1.000
_cell.length_b   1.000
_cell.length_c   1.000
_cell.angle_alpha   90.00
_cell.angle_beta   90.00
_cell.angle_gamma   90.00
#
_symmetry.space_group_name_H-M   'P 1'
#
loop_
_entity.id
_entity.type
_entity.pdbx_description
1 polymer ?
#
loop_
_entity_poly.entity_id
_entity_poly.type
_entity_poly.pdbx_seq_one_letter_code
_entity_poly.pdbx_strand_id
1 'polypeptide(L)'
;MKLARLVCALLTVVLVVTSAAWGLNVREKRLDNGLQIYVAENHSSPVFTMRVYVKAGSIYEDEYLGCGISHYVEHLVSGGTTHKRTEAESERILRAIGGAHNAYTTSDHTCYFISTSIEYADSVIDLLSDWVLNCAFDPKEVEREKGVITREIAMGMDEPYRRLGKLYNGAMFEVHPEHYPTIGYLELFKQLERDDVVKYYKRMYVPSNMFVVAVGDFNADEILERIGEAFAGYEYKAPPRIFLPSDPKQMGMRYVEDEMDVGVTYMTMGWRTVRVDNDDVYPLHVMASILGEGRSSRLYRKVKEDLGLVHTISASSYNPQYDAADFTVHATCDFDKLAEAQKAIKEVVYGLKRGRISRAELEKAKNQILSDLAFGMQGVEDQAATIGRNVLRTGNPNYTDFYIERIKAVTADDIRRVANTYFYDDALTVAVVKPQGAGGEEIAKVAAEKEVSEVSRIVLPNGITLLLKEDHNVPLVHFRTRFLGGSYLEDESTNGSFYLAARMLRRGTRRRDAEDIAREIDRLGASLYPITTEDYFGCDLDIISDNFAEGLDLLADVIVNSTFPEDEFTKERDNLIALIKQRKDDWQTDAEIRLRKLLYGNHPYGLDPYGTEASVGRLERDYVYRIYQTYCVPSNMVLAVFGDIDRDE
;
A
#
# COMPACT_ATOMS: atom_id res chain seq x y z
N MET A 1 49.32 10.09 58.34
CA MET A 1 49.22 11.36 57.58
C MET A 1 49.54 11.08 56.12
N LYS A 2 48.81 11.68 55.16
CA LYS A 2 49.22 12.13 53.79
C LYS A 2 50.15 11.22 52.94
N LEU A 3 49.92 10.97 51.64
CA LEU A 3 48.83 11.29 50.69
C LEU A 3 49.03 10.45 49.39
N ALA A 4 48.08 10.52 48.45
CA ALA A 4 48.10 9.94 47.08
C ALA A 4 48.10 8.39 47.00
N ARG A 5 47.12 7.69 46.39
CA ARG A 5 46.39 7.84 45.10
C ARG A 5 47.18 7.38 43.87
N LEU A 6 46.94 6.13 43.46
CA LEU A 6 46.15 5.85 42.26
C LEU A 6 45.50 4.46 42.39
N VAL A 7 44.19 4.35 42.11
CA VAL A 7 43.47 3.07 42.07
C VAL A 7 42.83 2.96 40.71
N CYS A 8 43.18 1.92 39.95
CA CYS A 8 42.53 1.60 38.68
C CYS A 8 41.16 0.97 38.95
N ALA A 9 40.14 1.81 39.15
CA ALA A 9 38.76 1.38 39.04
C ALA A 9 38.42 1.24 37.55
N LEU A 10 38.20 0.01 37.07
CA LEU A 10 37.58 -0.20 35.77
C LEU A 10 36.12 0.27 35.84
N LEU A 11 35.86 1.46 35.32
CA LEU A 11 34.51 1.84 34.90
C LEU A 11 34.21 1.09 33.60
N THR A 12 33.79 -0.17 33.74
CA THR A 12 33.14 -0.89 32.65
C THR A 12 31.78 -0.23 32.41
N VAL A 13 31.78 0.83 31.60
CA VAL A 13 30.54 1.43 31.09
C VAL A 13 29.90 0.38 30.19
N VAL A 14 28.95 -0.35 30.76
CA VAL A 14 27.97 -1.11 29.97
C VAL A 14 27.15 -0.04 29.26
N LEU A 15 27.52 0.23 28.01
CA LEU A 15 26.63 0.85 27.04
C LEU A 15 25.47 -0.10 26.85
N VAL A 16 24.44 0.07 27.69
CA VAL A 16 23.08 -0.34 27.36
C VAL A 16 22.72 0.51 26.16
N VAL A 17 22.97 -0.01 24.97
CA VAL A 17 22.34 0.49 23.75
C VAL A 17 20.87 0.17 23.92
N THR A 18 20.14 1.12 24.50
CA THR A 18 18.69 1.14 24.44
C THR A 18 18.32 1.36 22.98
N SER A 19 18.24 0.27 22.21
CA SER A 19 17.35 0.23 21.07
C SER A 19 15.99 0.71 21.56
N ALA A 20 15.52 1.84 21.06
CA ALA A 20 14.11 2.17 21.19
C ALA A 20 13.35 0.98 20.58
N ALA A 21 12.58 0.27 21.40
CA ALA A 21 11.72 -0.79 20.91
C ALA A 21 10.65 -0.13 20.04
N TRP A 22 10.45 -0.63 18.82
CA TRP A 22 9.34 -0.20 17.98
C TRP A 22 8.09 -1.03 18.28
N GLY A 23 8.26 -2.12 19.05
CA GLY A 23 7.20 -2.96 19.61
C GLY A 23 6.16 -2.18 20.39
N LEU A 24 4.94 -2.27 19.88
CA LEU A 24 3.72 -2.02 20.63
C LEU A 24 3.71 -2.90 21.89
N ASN A 25 3.32 -2.35 23.04
CA ASN A 25 3.31 -3.08 24.32
C ASN A 25 2.07 -4.00 24.40
N VAL A 26 2.02 -5.01 23.54
CA VAL A 26 0.83 -5.87 23.38
C VAL A 26 0.60 -6.74 24.62
N ARG A 27 -0.56 -6.56 25.24
CA ARG A 27 -1.10 -7.42 26.29
C ARG A 27 -1.99 -8.48 25.65
N GLU A 28 -1.84 -9.73 26.05
CA GLU A 28 -2.63 -10.85 25.55
C GLU A 28 -3.51 -11.50 26.63
N LYS A 29 -4.69 -11.98 26.23
CA LYS A 29 -5.60 -12.77 27.06
C LYS A 29 -6.20 -13.89 26.22
N ARG A 30 -6.31 -15.08 26.78
CA ARG A 30 -6.98 -16.22 26.16
C ARG A 30 -8.20 -16.63 26.98
N LEU A 31 -9.35 -16.80 26.33
CA LEU A 31 -10.58 -17.26 26.95
C LEU A 31 -10.68 -18.79 26.93
N ASP A 32 -11.47 -19.37 27.84
CA ASP A 32 -11.72 -20.82 27.92
C ASP A 32 -12.36 -21.39 26.64
N ASN A 33 -13.12 -20.58 25.91
CA ASN A 33 -13.68 -20.96 24.60
C ASN A 33 -12.66 -20.93 23.44
N GLY A 34 -11.40 -20.61 23.74
CA GLY A 34 -10.26 -20.69 22.85
C GLY A 34 -9.87 -19.38 22.17
N LEU A 35 -10.73 -18.34 22.25
CA LEU A 35 -10.46 -17.01 21.69
C LEU A 35 -9.17 -16.42 22.26
N GLN A 36 -8.39 -15.77 21.41
CA GLN A 36 -7.28 -14.91 21.81
C GLN A 36 -7.66 -13.44 21.62
N ILE A 37 -7.30 -12.59 22.57
CA ILE A 37 -7.50 -11.15 22.53
C ILE A 37 -6.13 -10.50 22.73
N TYR A 38 -5.75 -9.61 21.82
CA TYR A 38 -4.50 -8.85 21.83
C TYR A 38 -4.84 -7.36 21.92
N VAL A 39 -4.27 -6.61 22.85
CA VAL A 39 -4.52 -5.17 22.97
C VAL A 39 -3.23 -4.37 23.17
N ALA A 40 -3.17 -3.17 22.62
CA ALA A 40 -2.10 -2.21 22.87
C ALA A 40 -2.66 -0.83 23.19
N GLU A 41 -2.14 -0.22 24.26
CA GLU A 41 -2.51 1.14 24.68
C GLU A 41 -1.80 2.17 23.78
N ASN A 42 -2.54 3.16 23.28
CA ASN A 42 -2.02 4.29 22.53
C ASN A 42 -2.80 5.57 22.89
N HIS A 43 -2.20 6.41 23.73
CA HIS A 43 -2.81 7.63 24.28
C HIS A 43 -2.53 8.90 23.46
N SER A 44 -1.96 8.80 22.24
CA SER A 44 -1.64 9.98 21.43
C SER A 44 -2.89 10.72 20.90
N SER A 45 -4.04 10.06 20.85
CA SER A 45 -5.35 10.68 20.55
C SER A 45 -6.48 9.79 21.09
N PRO A 46 -7.68 10.35 21.42
CA PRO A 46 -8.77 9.63 22.10
C PRO A 46 -9.57 8.71 21.17
N VAL A 47 -8.87 7.83 20.45
CA VAL A 47 -9.40 6.94 19.43
C VAL A 47 -9.38 5.48 19.88
N PHE A 48 -10.22 4.67 19.26
CA PHE A 48 -10.33 3.23 19.48
C PHE A 48 -10.57 2.52 18.15
N THR A 49 -9.78 1.48 17.88
CA THR A 49 -10.07 0.51 16.82
C THR A 49 -10.19 -0.88 17.41
N MET A 50 -11.11 -1.69 16.88
CA MET A 50 -11.14 -3.12 17.12
C MET A 50 -11.29 -3.88 15.81
N ARG A 51 -10.47 -4.93 15.64
CA ARG A 51 -10.54 -5.90 14.55
C ARG A 51 -10.87 -7.27 15.09
N VAL A 52 -11.79 -7.98 14.44
CA VAL A 52 -12.00 -9.42 14.63
C VAL A 52 -11.48 -10.15 13.40
N TYR A 53 -10.50 -11.01 13.62
CA TYR A 53 -9.91 -11.88 12.60
C TYR A 53 -10.47 -13.29 12.73
N VAL A 54 -10.96 -13.84 11.61
CA VAL A 54 -11.45 -15.23 11.50
C VAL A 54 -10.53 -15.98 10.54
N LYS A 55 -9.97 -17.11 10.96
CA LYS A 55 -9.04 -17.92 10.14
C LYS A 55 -9.83 -18.75 9.13
N ALA A 56 -10.36 -18.05 8.13
CA ALA A 56 -11.36 -18.49 7.17
C ALA A 56 -11.26 -17.70 5.85
N GLY A 57 -10.07 -17.66 5.25
CA GLY A 57 -9.87 -17.19 3.87
C GLY A 57 -10.10 -18.29 2.82
N SER A 58 -9.99 -17.94 1.54
CA SER A 58 -10.35 -18.82 0.42
C SER A 58 -9.56 -20.14 0.33
N ILE A 59 -8.34 -20.21 0.87
CA ILE A 59 -7.58 -21.48 0.91
C ILE A 59 -8.21 -22.52 1.87
N TYR A 60 -9.11 -22.07 2.74
CA TYR A 60 -9.81 -22.88 3.74
C TYR A 60 -11.26 -23.22 3.33
N GLU A 61 -11.62 -23.12 2.05
CA GLU A 61 -12.97 -23.44 1.55
C GLU A 61 -13.24 -24.96 1.42
N ASP A 62 -12.20 -25.79 1.40
CA ASP A 62 -12.26 -27.26 1.45
C ASP A 62 -13.16 -27.88 0.36
N GLU A 63 -14.37 -28.32 0.68
CA GLU A 63 -15.35 -28.85 -0.29
C GLU A 63 -15.94 -27.76 -1.22
N TYR A 64 -15.72 -26.47 -0.90
CA TYR A 64 -16.18 -25.30 -1.63
C TYR A 64 -15.06 -24.54 -2.36
N LEU A 65 -13.86 -25.14 -2.52
CA LEU A 65 -12.72 -24.48 -3.15
C LEU A 65 -13.04 -23.89 -4.54
N GLY A 66 -12.76 -22.60 -4.70
CA GLY A 66 -13.05 -21.85 -5.93
C GLY A 66 -14.50 -21.37 -6.05
N CYS A 67 -15.34 -21.57 -5.03
CA CYS A 67 -16.68 -21.00 -4.96
C CYS A 67 -16.71 -19.59 -4.35
N GLY A 68 -15.70 -19.18 -3.56
CA GLY A 68 -15.68 -17.86 -2.91
C GLY A 68 -16.61 -17.76 -1.70
N ILE A 69 -16.90 -18.88 -1.04
CA ILE A 69 -17.85 -18.95 0.08
C ILE A 69 -17.38 -18.13 1.31
N SER A 70 -16.07 -17.91 1.46
CA SER A 70 -15.48 -17.07 2.50
C SER A 70 -15.86 -15.61 2.31
N HIS A 71 -15.71 -15.10 1.09
CA HIS A 71 -16.12 -13.74 0.69
C HIS A 71 -17.63 -13.55 0.84
N TYR A 72 -18.41 -14.60 0.55
CA TYR A 72 -19.87 -14.57 0.70
C TYR A 72 -20.34 -14.53 2.15
N VAL A 73 -19.69 -15.28 3.06
CA VAL A 73 -19.93 -15.16 4.50
C VAL A 73 -19.47 -13.79 5.02
N GLU A 74 -18.43 -13.20 4.45
CA GLU A 74 -17.98 -11.85 4.80
C GLU A 74 -19.09 -10.82 4.58
N HIS A 75 -19.60 -10.66 3.35
CA HIS A 75 -20.70 -9.74 3.03
C HIS A 75 -21.91 -9.88 3.96
N LEU A 76 -22.28 -11.12 4.30
CA LEU A 76 -23.48 -11.40 5.10
C LEU A 76 -23.29 -11.12 6.60
N VAL A 77 -22.05 -11.11 7.07
CA VAL A 77 -21.68 -10.71 8.43
C VAL A 77 -21.43 -9.19 8.50
N SER A 78 -20.79 -8.60 7.50
CA SER A 78 -20.52 -7.15 7.43
C SER A 78 -21.79 -6.32 7.19
N GLY A 79 -22.79 -6.88 6.48
CA GLY A 79 -24.17 -6.35 6.43
C GLY A 79 -24.93 -6.38 7.78
N GLY A 80 -24.34 -6.92 8.85
CA GLY A 80 -24.73 -6.65 10.23
C GLY A 80 -26.14 -7.09 10.65
N THR A 81 -26.80 -7.98 9.90
CA THR A 81 -28.11 -8.55 10.26
C THR A 81 -27.94 -9.77 11.15
N THR A 82 -28.36 -9.66 12.41
CA THR A 82 -28.14 -10.66 13.46
C THR A 82 -29.46 -11.12 14.06
N HIS A 83 -29.43 -12.14 14.93
CA HIS A 83 -30.60 -12.52 15.73
C HIS A 83 -31.06 -11.42 16.71
N LYS A 84 -30.27 -10.35 16.89
CA LYS A 84 -30.52 -9.21 17.77
C LYS A 84 -30.91 -7.93 17.01
N ARG A 85 -30.55 -7.80 15.72
CA ARG A 85 -30.59 -6.54 14.95
C ARG A 85 -30.91 -6.75 13.47
N THR A 86 -31.64 -5.79 12.90
CA THR A 86 -31.67 -5.60 11.44
C THR A 86 -30.46 -4.80 10.95
N GLU A 87 -30.06 -4.97 9.68
CA GLU A 87 -29.08 -4.12 8.99
C GLU A 87 -29.31 -2.63 9.26
N ALA A 88 -30.55 -2.14 9.06
CA ALA A 88 -30.94 -0.75 9.27
C ALA A 88 -30.89 -0.26 10.75
N GLU A 89 -30.61 -1.15 11.71
CA GLU A 89 -30.27 -0.83 13.10
C GLU A 89 -28.76 -0.84 13.33
N SER A 90 -28.05 -1.85 12.81
CA SER A 90 -26.58 -1.89 12.81
C SER A 90 -25.99 -0.67 12.11
N GLU A 91 -26.45 -0.34 10.90
CA GLU A 91 -26.08 0.88 10.17
C GLU A 91 -26.36 2.18 10.98
N ARG A 92 -27.43 2.20 11.78
CA ARG A 92 -27.82 3.38 12.56
C ARG A 92 -26.87 3.60 13.72
N ILE A 93 -26.41 2.53 14.35
CA ILE A 93 -25.37 2.58 15.39
C ILE A 93 -24.05 2.98 14.75
N LEU A 94 -23.64 2.34 13.64
CA LEU A 94 -22.42 2.70 12.89
C LEU A 94 -22.38 4.20 12.56
N ARG A 95 -23.44 4.74 11.93
CA ARG A 95 -23.52 6.17 11.57
C ARG A 95 -23.55 7.10 12.79
N ALA A 96 -24.00 6.63 13.96
CA ALA A 96 -23.93 7.40 15.21
C ALA A 96 -22.52 7.43 15.82
N ILE A 97 -21.69 6.41 15.58
CA ILE A 97 -20.31 6.29 16.08
C ILE A 97 -19.25 6.71 15.03
N GLY A 98 -19.64 7.51 14.04
CA GLY A 98 -18.75 8.04 12.99
C GLY A 98 -18.59 7.18 11.73
N GLY A 99 -19.03 5.93 11.75
CA GLY A 99 -19.20 5.09 10.55
C GLY A 99 -17.94 4.54 9.89
N ALA A 100 -16.74 4.80 10.43
CA ALA A 100 -15.50 4.23 9.91
C ALA A 100 -15.41 2.73 10.27
N HIS A 101 -15.80 1.89 9.33
CA HIS A 101 -15.81 0.43 9.43
C HIS A 101 -15.50 -0.15 8.06
N ASN A 102 -14.93 -1.36 8.03
CA ASN A 102 -14.84 -2.15 6.81
C ASN A 102 -14.68 -3.64 7.14
N ALA A 103 -14.81 -4.47 6.12
CA ALA A 103 -14.46 -5.88 6.16
C ALA A 103 -13.67 -6.26 4.90
N TYR A 104 -12.96 -7.38 4.95
CA TYR A 104 -12.30 -7.95 3.78
C TYR A 104 -12.01 -9.44 3.99
N THR A 105 -11.97 -10.19 2.89
CA THR A 105 -11.49 -11.58 2.86
C THR A 105 -10.24 -11.68 2.00
N THR A 106 -9.28 -12.49 2.47
CA THR A 106 -8.01 -12.81 1.81
C THR A 106 -7.90 -14.31 1.58
N SER A 107 -6.74 -14.75 1.09
CA SER A 107 -6.41 -16.16 0.96
C SER A 107 -6.49 -16.94 2.28
N ASP A 108 -6.05 -16.39 3.43
CA ASP A 108 -5.99 -17.12 4.70
C ASP A 108 -6.91 -16.63 5.82
N HIS A 109 -7.51 -15.43 5.72
CA HIS A 109 -8.43 -14.90 6.74
C HIS A 109 -9.50 -13.96 6.20
N THR A 110 -10.59 -13.85 6.95
CA THR A 110 -11.54 -12.74 6.90
C THR A 110 -11.29 -11.82 8.10
N CYS A 111 -11.38 -10.49 7.90
CA CYS A 111 -11.27 -9.49 8.94
C CYS A 111 -12.49 -8.55 8.91
N TYR A 112 -13.01 -8.21 10.09
CA TYR A 112 -14.03 -7.17 10.29
C TYR A 112 -13.48 -6.14 11.27
N PHE A 113 -13.68 -4.84 11.02
CA PHE A 113 -13.20 -3.81 11.94
C PHE A 113 -14.05 -2.54 11.96
N ILE A 114 -14.00 -1.85 13.09
CA ILE A 114 -14.59 -0.52 13.30
C ILE A 114 -13.56 0.34 14.06
N SER A 115 -13.41 1.59 13.63
CA SER A 115 -12.53 2.61 14.21
C SER A 115 -13.36 3.85 14.57
N THR A 116 -13.18 4.42 15.76
CA THR A 116 -14.03 5.48 16.31
C THR A 116 -13.37 6.21 17.49
N SER A 117 -14.10 7.11 18.17
CA SER A 117 -13.72 7.70 19.47
C SER A 117 -13.83 6.68 20.60
N ILE A 118 -12.94 6.72 21.59
CA ILE A 118 -12.94 5.77 22.73
C ILE A 118 -14.27 5.72 23.48
N GLU A 119 -15.04 6.82 23.51
CA GLU A 119 -16.35 6.90 24.15
C GLU A 119 -17.38 5.90 23.57
N TYR A 120 -17.15 5.38 22.36
CA TYR A 120 -18.01 4.42 21.68
C TYR A 120 -17.49 2.98 21.71
N ALA A 121 -16.43 2.67 22.47
CA ALA A 121 -15.81 1.35 22.49
C ALA A 121 -16.79 0.20 22.81
N ASP A 122 -17.73 0.37 23.75
CA ASP A 122 -18.74 -0.66 24.04
C ASP A 122 -19.65 -0.93 22.84
N SER A 123 -20.03 0.12 22.08
CA SER A 123 -20.83 -0.03 20.85
C SER A 123 -20.08 -0.79 19.77
N VAL A 124 -18.76 -0.62 19.67
CA VAL A 124 -17.92 -1.40 18.73
C VAL A 124 -17.79 -2.86 19.17
N ILE A 125 -17.57 -3.11 20.47
CA ILE A 125 -17.46 -4.45 21.03
C ILE A 125 -18.76 -5.23 20.82
N ASP A 126 -19.91 -4.63 21.13
CA ASP A 126 -21.24 -5.22 21.01
C ASP A 126 -21.78 -5.27 19.55
N LEU A 127 -21.28 -4.45 18.63
CA LEU A 127 -21.55 -4.65 17.19
C LEU A 127 -20.73 -5.82 16.64
N LEU A 128 -19.39 -5.78 16.75
CA LEU A 128 -18.52 -6.77 16.11
C LEU A 128 -18.71 -8.17 16.71
N SER A 129 -18.91 -8.31 18.02
CA SER A 129 -19.22 -9.62 18.63
C SER A 129 -20.57 -10.18 18.17
N ASP A 130 -21.59 -9.33 18.03
CA ASP A 130 -22.92 -9.74 17.59
C ASP A 130 -22.93 -10.12 16.10
N TRP A 131 -22.24 -9.39 15.24
CA TRP A 131 -22.11 -9.71 13.82
C TRP A 131 -21.44 -11.07 13.60
N VAL A 132 -20.21 -11.25 14.13
CA VAL A 132 -19.38 -12.42 13.82
C VAL A 132 -19.83 -13.72 14.51
N LEU A 133 -20.75 -13.63 15.49
CA LEU A 133 -21.26 -14.79 16.24
C LEU A 133 -22.75 -15.04 16.04
N ASN A 134 -23.56 -14.01 15.77
CA ASN A 134 -25.03 -14.10 15.71
C ASN A 134 -25.64 -13.70 14.35
N CYS A 135 -24.86 -13.63 13.26
CA CYS A 135 -25.39 -13.39 11.92
C CYS A 135 -26.57 -14.32 11.58
N ALA A 136 -27.69 -13.75 11.15
CA ALA A 136 -28.95 -14.47 11.04
C ALA A 136 -29.13 -15.22 9.70
N PHE A 137 -28.38 -14.85 8.66
CA PHE A 137 -28.54 -15.34 7.28
C PHE A 137 -30.00 -15.28 6.82
N ASP A 138 -30.64 -14.10 6.87
CA ASP A 138 -32.02 -13.95 6.38
C ASP A 138 -32.08 -14.30 4.88
N PRO A 139 -33.05 -15.13 4.42
CA PRO A 139 -33.11 -15.57 3.02
C PRO A 139 -33.15 -14.44 1.98
N LYS A 140 -33.64 -13.24 2.31
CA LYS A 140 -33.67 -12.09 1.40
C LYS A 140 -32.30 -11.43 1.27
N GLU A 141 -31.61 -11.25 2.39
CA GLU A 141 -30.29 -10.62 2.41
C GLU A 141 -29.24 -11.56 1.80
N VAL A 142 -29.38 -12.87 2.02
CA VAL A 142 -28.62 -13.93 1.32
C VAL A 142 -28.80 -13.80 -0.20
N GLU A 143 -30.03 -13.77 -0.71
CA GLU A 143 -30.26 -13.65 -2.17
C GLU A 143 -29.84 -12.28 -2.72
N ARG A 144 -29.99 -11.20 -1.95
CA ARG A 144 -29.51 -9.85 -2.31
C ARG A 144 -27.99 -9.84 -2.49
N GLU A 145 -27.24 -10.31 -1.51
CA GLU A 145 -25.77 -10.30 -1.56
C GLU A 145 -25.24 -11.32 -2.57
N LYS A 146 -25.93 -12.45 -2.80
CA LYS A 146 -25.64 -13.30 -3.95
C LYS A 146 -25.73 -12.51 -5.26
N GLY A 147 -26.73 -11.64 -5.40
CA GLY A 147 -26.88 -10.72 -6.51
C GLY A 147 -25.80 -9.63 -6.58
N VAL A 148 -25.30 -9.13 -5.44
CA VAL A 148 -24.19 -8.16 -5.37
C VAL A 148 -22.89 -8.80 -5.83
N ILE A 149 -22.46 -9.89 -5.20
CA ILE A 149 -21.21 -10.59 -5.49
C ILE A 149 -21.22 -11.16 -6.94
N THR A 150 -22.37 -11.61 -7.44
CA THR A 150 -22.54 -11.99 -8.87
C THR A 150 -22.16 -10.86 -9.82
N ARG A 151 -22.43 -9.58 -9.47
CA ARG A 151 -22.01 -8.42 -10.25
C ARG A 151 -20.54 -8.07 -10.00
N GLU A 152 -20.05 -8.20 -8.77
CA GLU A 152 -18.64 -7.92 -8.46
C GLU A 152 -17.68 -8.89 -9.17
N ILE A 153 -17.97 -10.20 -9.16
CA ILE A 153 -17.21 -11.21 -9.92
C ILE A 153 -17.20 -10.87 -11.43
N ALA A 154 -18.28 -10.30 -11.96
CA ALA A 154 -18.34 -9.86 -13.35
C ALA A 154 -17.48 -8.62 -13.59
N MET A 155 -17.64 -7.55 -12.80
CA MET A 155 -16.86 -6.31 -12.93
C MET A 155 -15.36 -6.53 -12.71
N GLY A 156 -14.98 -7.39 -11.76
CA GLY A 156 -13.58 -7.74 -11.49
C GLY A 156 -12.89 -8.55 -12.58
N MET A 157 -13.61 -9.02 -13.61
CA MET A 157 -13.03 -9.59 -14.83
C MET A 157 -12.65 -8.53 -15.87
N ASP A 158 -13.16 -7.31 -15.72
CA ASP A 158 -12.82 -6.13 -16.51
C ASP A 158 -11.63 -5.34 -15.90
N GLU A 159 -11.15 -5.74 -14.71
CA GLU A 159 -9.96 -5.16 -14.06
C GLU A 159 -8.65 -5.90 -14.44
N PRO A 160 -7.68 -5.26 -15.10
CA PRO A 160 -6.50 -5.93 -15.65
C PRO A 160 -5.61 -6.61 -14.60
N TYR A 161 -5.40 -5.96 -13.46
CA TYR A 161 -4.61 -6.54 -12.35
C TYR A 161 -5.32 -7.73 -11.69
N ARG A 162 -6.65 -7.70 -11.51
CA ARG A 162 -7.41 -8.83 -10.97
C ARG A 162 -7.34 -10.04 -11.91
N ARG A 163 -7.49 -9.83 -13.22
CA ARG A 163 -7.37 -10.92 -14.22
C ARG A 163 -5.93 -11.43 -14.34
N LEU A 164 -4.93 -10.55 -14.34
CA LEU A 164 -3.51 -10.92 -14.34
C LEU A 164 -3.13 -11.76 -13.11
N GLY A 165 -3.56 -11.36 -11.91
CA GLY A 165 -3.33 -12.12 -10.68
C GLY A 165 -3.96 -13.51 -10.72
N LYS A 166 -5.21 -13.60 -11.20
CA LYS A 166 -5.92 -14.88 -11.42
C LYS A 166 -5.19 -15.80 -12.41
N LEU A 167 -4.67 -15.27 -13.51
CA LEU A 167 -3.87 -16.01 -14.49
C LEU A 167 -2.53 -16.46 -13.90
N TYR A 168 -1.85 -15.58 -13.16
CA TYR A 168 -0.58 -15.85 -12.49
C TYR A 168 -0.72 -16.95 -11.44
N ASN A 169 -1.68 -16.84 -10.52
CA ASN A 169 -1.93 -17.85 -9.49
C ASN A 169 -2.30 -19.21 -10.10
N GLY A 170 -3.21 -19.23 -11.08
CA GLY A 170 -3.62 -20.46 -11.79
C GLY A 170 -2.50 -21.11 -12.61
N ALA A 171 -1.45 -20.36 -12.95
CA ALA A 171 -0.23 -20.88 -13.57
C ALA A 171 0.88 -21.22 -12.54
N MET A 172 0.90 -20.57 -11.38
CA MET A 172 1.92 -20.79 -10.35
C MET A 172 1.64 -22.04 -9.50
N PHE A 173 0.37 -22.33 -9.23
CA PHE A 173 -0.07 -23.46 -8.40
C PHE A 173 -0.86 -24.48 -9.22
N GLU A 174 -0.51 -25.76 -9.11
CA GLU A 174 -1.22 -26.87 -9.77
C GLU A 174 -2.28 -27.53 -8.87
N VAL A 175 -2.06 -27.53 -7.55
CA VAL A 175 -2.92 -28.20 -6.55
C VAL A 175 -3.10 -27.40 -5.24
N HIS A 176 -2.23 -26.44 -4.93
CA HIS A 176 -2.40 -25.61 -3.74
C HIS A 176 -3.59 -24.64 -3.93
N PRO A 177 -4.49 -24.50 -2.94
CA PRO A 177 -5.72 -23.68 -3.04
C PRO A 177 -5.56 -22.23 -3.52
N GLU A 178 -4.38 -21.63 -3.35
CA GLU A 178 -4.03 -20.29 -3.87
C GLU A 178 -4.15 -20.18 -5.41
N HIS A 179 -4.23 -21.30 -6.14
CA HIS A 179 -4.68 -21.36 -7.54
C HIS A 179 -6.01 -20.61 -7.77
N TYR A 180 -6.92 -20.66 -6.78
CA TYR A 180 -8.27 -20.14 -6.89
C TYR A 180 -8.36 -18.68 -6.43
N PRO A 181 -9.07 -17.80 -7.17
CA PRO A 181 -9.28 -16.42 -6.76
C PRO A 181 -10.18 -16.36 -5.51
N THR A 182 -9.91 -15.43 -4.59
CA THR A 182 -10.63 -15.31 -3.31
C THR A 182 -12.14 -15.08 -3.45
N ILE A 183 -12.55 -14.41 -4.53
CA ILE A 183 -13.96 -14.15 -4.87
C ILE A 183 -14.63 -15.35 -5.60
N GLY A 184 -13.87 -16.41 -5.89
CA GLY A 184 -14.33 -17.60 -6.61
C GLY A 184 -14.50 -17.43 -8.12
N TYR A 185 -14.99 -18.47 -8.78
CA TYR A 185 -15.46 -18.42 -10.17
C TYR A 185 -16.98 -18.28 -10.22
N LEU A 186 -17.48 -17.40 -11.09
CA LEU A 186 -18.90 -17.07 -11.22
C LEU A 186 -19.84 -18.29 -11.29
N GLU A 187 -19.49 -19.29 -12.11
CA GLU A 187 -20.34 -20.48 -12.29
C GLU A 187 -20.27 -21.48 -11.13
N LEU A 188 -19.26 -21.41 -10.26
CA LEU A 188 -19.21 -22.17 -9.00
C LEU A 188 -19.94 -21.40 -7.88
N PHE A 189 -19.67 -20.10 -7.75
CA PHE A 189 -20.36 -19.21 -6.80
C PHE A 189 -21.89 -19.27 -6.96
N LYS A 190 -22.40 -19.27 -8.19
CA LYS A 190 -23.83 -19.44 -8.50
C LYS A 190 -24.46 -20.72 -7.92
N GLN A 191 -23.68 -21.79 -7.74
CA GLN A 191 -24.17 -23.07 -7.23
C GLN A 191 -24.31 -23.10 -5.70
N LEU A 192 -23.70 -22.17 -4.96
CA LEU A 192 -23.81 -22.11 -3.50
C LEU A 192 -25.25 -21.88 -3.04
N GLU A 193 -25.80 -22.78 -2.23
CA GLU A 193 -27.10 -22.58 -1.58
C GLU A 193 -26.94 -21.91 -0.21
N ARG A 194 -28.03 -21.33 0.32
CA ARG A 194 -28.02 -20.68 1.65
C ARG A 194 -27.51 -21.61 2.75
N ASP A 195 -27.83 -22.89 2.68
CA ASP A 195 -27.47 -23.84 3.72
C ASP A 195 -25.99 -24.25 3.65
N ASP A 196 -25.32 -24.11 2.50
CA ASP A 196 -23.86 -24.19 2.39
C ASP A 196 -23.20 -23.04 3.15
N VAL A 197 -23.66 -21.81 2.93
CA VAL A 197 -23.17 -20.59 3.61
C VAL A 197 -23.31 -20.74 5.12
N VAL A 198 -24.49 -21.18 5.59
CA VAL A 198 -24.77 -21.41 7.02
C VAL A 198 -23.93 -22.57 7.60
N LYS A 199 -23.65 -23.62 6.81
CA LYS A 199 -22.77 -24.75 7.19
C LYS A 199 -21.31 -24.30 7.30
N TYR A 200 -20.81 -23.53 6.33
CA TYR A 200 -19.45 -23.00 6.32
C TYR A 200 -19.23 -22.02 7.47
N TYR A 201 -20.15 -21.07 7.68
CA TYR A 201 -20.15 -20.18 8.84
C TYR A 201 -20.07 -20.97 10.16
N LYS A 202 -20.98 -21.92 10.39
CA LYS A 202 -20.99 -22.74 11.64
C LYS A 202 -19.75 -23.63 11.83
N ARG A 203 -18.99 -23.90 10.77
CA ARG A 203 -17.72 -24.65 10.80
C ARG A 203 -16.53 -23.75 11.11
N MET A 204 -16.49 -22.55 10.53
CA MET A 204 -15.32 -21.67 10.53
C MET A 204 -15.39 -20.55 11.58
N TYR A 205 -16.60 -20.06 11.89
CA TYR A 205 -16.87 -18.97 12.82
C TYR A 205 -17.12 -19.55 14.23
N VAL A 206 -16.03 -20.01 14.84
CA VAL A 206 -15.98 -20.47 16.24
C VAL A 206 -14.89 -19.70 17.00
N PRO A 207 -15.06 -19.37 18.30
CA PRO A 207 -14.12 -18.49 19.01
C PRO A 207 -12.67 -18.99 19.00
N SER A 208 -12.45 -20.30 19.02
CA SER A 208 -11.12 -20.93 18.93
C SER A 208 -10.41 -20.81 17.56
N ASN A 209 -11.16 -20.42 16.51
CA ASN A 209 -10.67 -20.13 15.16
C ASN A 209 -10.61 -18.62 14.88
N MET A 210 -10.92 -17.80 15.88
CA MET A 210 -10.89 -16.34 15.84
C MET A 210 -9.77 -15.79 16.73
N PHE A 211 -9.43 -14.52 16.50
CA PHE A 211 -8.79 -13.68 17.51
C PHE A 211 -9.22 -12.21 17.33
N VAL A 212 -9.14 -11.45 18.42
CA VAL A 212 -9.48 -10.02 18.45
C VAL A 212 -8.20 -9.21 18.65
N VAL A 213 -8.11 -8.07 17.95
CA VAL A 213 -7.07 -7.05 18.17
C VAL A 213 -7.75 -5.72 18.47
N ALA A 214 -7.35 -5.03 19.54
CA ALA A 214 -7.80 -3.65 19.80
C ALA A 214 -6.63 -2.72 20.10
N VAL A 215 -6.67 -1.48 19.60
CA VAL A 215 -5.65 -0.46 19.86
C VAL A 215 -6.32 0.89 20.07
N GLY A 216 -5.84 1.68 21.03
CA GLY A 216 -6.43 2.98 21.34
C GLY A 216 -6.16 3.51 22.74
N ASP A 217 -6.83 4.61 23.06
CA ASP A 217 -6.71 5.34 24.33
C ASP A 217 -7.52 4.68 25.45
N PHE A 218 -7.04 3.55 25.96
CA PHE A 218 -7.71 2.78 27.02
C PHE A 218 -6.72 2.23 28.05
N ASN A 219 -7.25 1.75 29.18
CA ASN A 219 -6.52 0.80 30.03
C ASN A 219 -6.66 -0.62 29.45
N ALA A 220 -5.54 -1.32 29.30
CA ALA A 220 -5.48 -2.66 28.72
C ALA A 220 -6.27 -3.71 29.52
N ASP A 221 -6.24 -3.68 30.86
CA ASP A 221 -6.92 -4.68 31.67
C ASP A 221 -8.45 -4.49 31.63
N GLU A 222 -8.94 -3.25 31.68
CA GLU A 222 -10.37 -2.93 31.55
C GLU A 222 -10.94 -3.33 30.18
N ILE A 223 -10.22 -3.06 29.08
CA ILE A 223 -10.71 -3.43 27.73
C ILE A 223 -10.61 -4.94 27.49
N LEU A 224 -9.60 -5.62 28.06
CA LEU A 224 -9.49 -7.09 28.05
C LEU A 224 -10.59 -7.77 28.87
N GLU A 225 -11.15 -7.10 29.89
CA GLU A 225 -12.35 -7.56 30.59
C GLU A 225 -13.60 -7.39 29.70
N ARG A 226 -13.87 -6.18 29.19
CA ARG A 226 -15.05 -5.87 28.35
C ARG A 226 -15.14 -6.73 27.07
N ILE A 227 -14.03 -6.88 26.33
CA ILE A 227 -13.97 -7.78 25.16
C ILE A 227 -14.12 -9.24 25.61
N GLY A 228 -13.55 -9.60 26.77
CA GLY A 228 -13.68 -10.93 27.35
C GLY A 228 -15.13 -11.31 27.64
N GLU A 229 -15.89 -10.43 28.29
CA GLU A 229 -17.31 -10.65 28.62
C GLU A 229 -18.18 -10.81 27.37
N ALA A 230 -18.01 -9.95 26.36
CA ALA A 230 -18.80 -9.98 25.12
C ALA A 230 -18.67 -11.32 24.37
N PHE A 231 -17.50 -11.96 24.43
CA PHE A 231 -17.24 -13.26 23.81
C PHE A 231 -17.37 -14.46 24.76
N ALA A 232 -17.57 -14.26 26.08
CA ALA A 232 -17.55 -15.34 27.08
C ALA A 232 -18.73 -16.33 26.97
N GLY A 233 -19.88 -15.90 26.45
CA GLY A 233 -21.12 -16.70 26.41
C GLY A 233 -21.13 -17.88 25.44
N TYR A 234 -20.05 -18.11 24.69
CA TYR A 234 -19.99 -19.06 23.57
C TYR A 234 -19.14 -20.28 23.89
N GLU A 235 -19.67 -21.48 23.62
CA GLU A 235 -19.00 -22.76 23.91
C GLU A 235 -17.66 -22.94 23.18
N TYR A 236 -16.70 -23.60 23.84
CA TYR A 236 -15.51 -24.12 23.16
C TYR A 236 -15.91 -25.13 22.08
N LYS A 237 -15.44 -24.91 20.85
CA LYS A 237 -15.41 -25.90 19.78
C LYS A 237 -13.96 -26.04 19.31
N ALA A 238 -13.55 -27.21 18.86
CA ALA A 238 -12.24 -27.36 18.24
C ALA A 238 -12.21 -26.59 16.90
N PRO A 239 -11.12 -25.87 16.57
CA PRO A 239 -11.02 -25.18 15.28
C PRO A 239 -11.02 -26.20 14.12
N PRO A 240 -11.52 -25.81 12.94
CA PRO A 240 -11.60 -26.68 11.77
C PRO A 240 -10.21 -27.16 11.36
N ARG A 241 -10.05 -28.48 11.19
CA ARG A 241 -8.83 -29.08 10.66
C ARG A 241 -8.94 -29.20 9.15
N ILE A 242 -8.32 -28.26 8.44
CA ILE A 242 -8.22 -28.25 6.98
C ILE A 242 -6.75 -28.53 6.62
N PHE A 243 -6.54 -29.39 5.63
CA PHE A 243 -5.21 -29.76 5.16
C PHE A 243 -4.92 -29.02 3.85
N LEU A 244 -3.95 -28.10 3.87
CA LEU A 244 -3.46 -27.45 2.66
C LEU A 244 -2.42 -28.37 1.99
N PRO A 245 -2.65 -28.83 0.75
CA PRO A 245 -1.66 -29.63 0.02
C PRO A 245 -0.49 -28.77 -0.44
N SER A 246 0.74 -29.20 -0.19
CA SER A 246 1.94 -28.60 -0.81
C SER A 246 1.89 -28.73 -2.33
N ASP A 247 2.17 -27.64 -3.03
CA ASP A 247 2.18 -27.62 -4.50
C ASP A 247 3.45 -28.33 -5.03
N PRO A 248 3.37 -29.16 -6.09
CA PRO A 248 4.54 -29.85 -6.64
C PRO A 248 5.63 -28.86 -7.05
N LYS A 249 6.89 -29.30 -6.96
CA LYS A 249 8.01 -28.47 -7.44
C LYS A 249 7.87 -28.26 -8.95
N GLN A 250 7.86 -27.00 -9.37
CA GLN A 250 7.92 -26.60 -10.78
C GLN A 250 9.22 -27.10 -11.44
N MET A 251 9.08 -27.71 -12.62
CA MET A 251 10.14 -28.43 -13.35
C MET A 251 10.48 -27.81 -14.73
N GLY A 252 9.99 -26.59 -15.00
CA GLY A 252 10.14 -25.92 -16.29
C GLY A 252 9.42 -24.56 -16.28
N MET A 253 9.85 -23.64 -17.14
CA MET A 253 9.22 -22.31 -17.26
C MET A 253 7.74 -22.45 -17.65
N ARG A 254 6.85 -21.75 -16.93
CA ARG A 254 5.43 -21.64 -17.28
C ARG A 254 5.15 -20.25 -17.86
N TYR A 255 4.29 -20.18 -18.88
CA TYR A 255 3.87 -18.94 -19.52
C TYR A 255 2.38 -19.02 -19.85
N VAL A 256 1.62 -18.01 -19.45
CA VAL A 256 0.19 -17.84 -19.80
C VAL A 256 -0.07 -16.41 -20.27
N GLU A 257 -0.96 -16.26 -21.24
CA GLU A 257 -1.43 -14.95 -21.71
C GLU A 257 -2.95 -14.95 -21.97
N ASP A 258 -3.56 -13.76 -21.86
CA ASP A 258 -4.98 -13.52 -22.07
C ASP A 258 -5.20 -12.10 -22.63
N GLU A 259 -6.39 -11.84 -23.19
CA GLU A 259 -6.72 -10.61 -23.91
C GLU A 259 -7.85 -9.81 -23.19
N MET A 260 -7.63 -8.50 -23.05
CA MET A 260 -8.56 -7.53 -22.46
C MET A 260 -8.56 -6.22 -23.23
N ASP A 261 -9.69 -5.51 -23.25
CA ASP A 261 -9.76 -4.15 -23.78
C ASP A 261 -8.97 -3.19 -22.86
N VAL A 262 -7.71 -2.91 -23.20
CA VAL A 262 -6.75 -2.10 -22.43
C VAL A 262 -5.75 -1.42 -23.36
N GLY A 263 -5.23 -0.26 -22.98
CA GLY A 263 -4.23 0.50 -23.75
C GLY A 263 -2.78 -0.01 -23.61
N VAL A 264 -2.45 -0.75 -22.54
CA VAL A 264 -1.08 -1.25 -22.27
C VAL A 264 -1.05 -2.74 -21.95
N THR A 265 0.11 -3.38 -22.17
CA THR A 265 0.33 -4.77 -21.75
C THR A 265 0.76 -4.81 -20.29
N TYR A 266 0.10 -5.64 -19.48
CA TYR A 266 0.43 -5.90 -18.08
C TYR A 266 1.12 -7.26 -17.97
N MET A 267 2.21 -7.36 -17.18
CA MET A 267 2.87 -8.64 -16.93
C MET A 267 3.32 -8.83 -15.48
N THR A 268 3.30 -10.10 -15.06
CA THR A 268 3.91 -10.57 -13.81
C THR A 268 4.90 -11.68 -14.14
N MET A 269 6.13 -11.55 -13.66
CA MET A 269 7.17 -12.58 -13.72
C MET A 269 7.50 -13.00 -12.29
N GLY A 270 7.34 -14.28 -11.93
CA GLY A 270 7.54 -14.72 -10.56
C GLY A 270 8.18 -16.09 -10.39
N TRP A 271 8.70 -16.34 -9.18
CA TRP A 271 9.40 -17.57 -8.78
C TRP A 271 8.92 -18.01 -7.40
N ARG A 272 8.65 -19.31 -7.17
CA ARG A 272 8.36 -19.82 -5.81
C ARG A 272 9.57 -19.63 -4.88
N THR A 273 9.32 -19.19 -3.64
CA THR A 273 10.34 -18.93 -2.61
C THR A 273 10.12 -19.78 -1.36
N VAL A 274 9.91 -19.15 -0.18
CA VAL A 274 9.88 -19.80 1.13
C VAL A 274 8.83 -19.20 2.07
N ARG A 275 8.28 -20.04 2.95
CA ARG A 275 7.36 -19.62 4.01
C ARG A 275 8.01 -18.68 5.02
N VAL A 276 7.18 -17.92 5.75
CA VAL A 276 7.61 -16.92 6.76
C VAL A 276 8.48 -17.48 7.89
N ASP A 277 8.43 -18.79 8.12
CA ASP A 277 9.24 -19.52 9.10
C ASP A 277 10.66 -19.87 8.62
N ASN A 278 11.10 -19.31 7.48
CA ASN A 278 12.41 -19.51 6.89
C ASN A 278 13.28 -18.23 6.93
N ASP A 279 14.56 -18.38 7.29
CA ASP A 279 15.53 -17.29 7.36
C ASP A 279 15.85 -16.61 6.01
N ASP A 280 15.49 -17.23 4.88
CA ASP A 280 15.69 -16.65 3.54
C ASP A 280 14.72 -15.51 3.22
N VAL A 281 13.66 -15.32 4.02
CA VAL A 281 12.67 -14.25 3.85
C VAL A 281 13.31 -12.85 3.96
N TYR A 282 14.18 -12.62 4.94
CA TYR A 282 14.82 -11.31 5.14
C TYR A 282 15.71 -10.88 3.95
N PRO A 283 16.65 -11.72 3.44
CA PRO A 283 17.41 -11.37 2.24
C PRO A 283 16.56 -11.34 0.95
N LEU A 284 15.43 -12.06 0.87
CA LEU A 284 14.47 -11.91 -0.25
C LEU A 284 13.76 -10.56 -0.22
N HIS A 285 13.32 -10.09 0.96
CA HIS A 285 12.70 -8.76 1.11
C HIS A 285 13.70 -7.64 0.75
N VAL A 286 14.94 -7.70 1.25
CA VAL A 286 15.99 -6.72 0.87
C VAL A 286 16.35 -6.83 -0.62
N MET A 287 16.30 -8.04 -1.22
CA MET A 287 16.46 -8.23 -2.66
C MET A 287 15.34 -7.58 -3.48
N ALA A 288 14.08 -7.63 -3.01
CA ALA A 288 12.95 -6.95 -3.65
C ALA A 288 13.17 -5.42 -3.67
N SER A 289 13.54 -4.86 -2.52
CA SER A 289 13.84 -3.42 -2.39
C SER A 289 14.95 -2.96 -3.34
N ILE A 290 16.11 -3.65 -3.37
CA ILE A 290 17.21 -3.37 -4.31
C ILE A 290 16.76 -3.47 -5.78
N LEU A 291 15.87 -4.42 -6.09
CA LEU A 291 15.42 -4.66 -7.46
C LEU A 291 14.41 -3.62 -7.94
N GLY A 292 13.35 -3.33 -7.19
CA GLY A 292 12.19 -2.59 -7.70
C GLY A 292 11.73 -1.37 -6.91
N GLU A 293 12.38 -1.01 -5.79
CA GLU A 293 11.85 0.00 -4.87
C GLU A 293 12.58 1.35 -4.93
N GLY A 294 11.83 2.39 -5.29
CA GLY A 294 12.36 3.72 -5.57
C GLY A 294 13.06 3.82 -6.93
N ARG A 295 13.34 5.07 -7.37
CA ARG A 295 13.82 5.35 -8.74
C ARG A 295 15.29 4.96 -8.98
N SER A 296 16.06 4.76 -7.91
CA SER A 296 17.44 4.24 -7.97
C SER A 296 17.54 2.71 -7.97
N SER A 297 16.41 1.99 -7.85
CA SER A 297 16.37 0.52 -7.92
C SER A 297 16.89 -0.01 -9.26
N ARG A 298 17.33 -1.26 -9.29
CA ARG A 298 18.02 -1.84 -10.47
C ARG A 298 17.10 -2.00 -11.67
N LEU A 299 15.85 -2.43 -11.46
CA LEU A 299 14.86 -2.59 -12.52
C LEU A 299 14.37 -1.23 -13.05
N TYR A 300 14.11 -0.27 -12.16
CA TYR A 300 13.71 1.07 -12.57
C TYR A 300 14.78 1.73 -13.44
N ARG A 301 16.03 1.79 -12.96
CA ARG A 301 17.12 2.36 -13.77
C ARG A 301 17.34 1.57 -15.05
N LYS A 302 17.47 0.23 -14.99
CA LYS A 302 17.93 -0.51 -16.16
C LYS A 302 16.85 -0.81 -17.20
N VAL A 303 15.61 -1.08 -16.79
CA VAL A 303 14.53 -1.48 -17.71
C VAL A 303 13.70 -0.29 -18.15
N LYS A 304 13.43 0.65 -17.24
CA LYS A 304 12.64 1.86 -17.54
C LYS A 304 13.50 3.01 -18.08
N GLU A 305 14.46 3.53 -17.31
CA GLU A 305 15.18 4.76 -17.69
C GLU A 305 16.26 4.53 -18.76
N ASP A 306 17.15 3.53 -18.59
CA ASP A 306 18.23 3.20 -19.53
C ASP A 306 17.76 2.72 -20.92
N LEU A 307 16.62 2.01 -20.97
CA LEU A 307 16.17 1.23 -22.13
C LEU A 307 14.77 1.60 -22.65
N GLY A 308 13.93 2.32 -21.89
CA GLY A 308 12.60 2.76 -22.33
C GLY A 308 11.59 1.62 -22.56
N LEU A 309 11.79 0.46 -21.92
CA LEU A 309 11.05 -0.78 -22.22
C LEU A 309 9.73 -0.93 -21.44
N VAL A 310 9.57 -0.25 -20.31
CA VAL A 310 8.42 -0.41 -19.40
C VAL A 310 7.93 0.94 -18.84
N HIS A 311 6.61 1.09 -18.75
CA HIS A 311 5.93 2.27 -18.22
C HIS A 311 5.92 2.27 -16.69
N THR A 312 5.66 1.11 -16.07
CA THR A 312 5.86 0.85 -14.63
C THR A 312 6.71 -0.40 -14.45
N ILE A 313 7.45 -0.46 -13.34
CA ILE A 313 8.10 -1.70 -12.88
C ILE A 313 8.31 -1.66 -11.37
N SER A 314 8.02 -2.76 -10.70
CA SER A 314 8.24 -2.98 -9.26
C SER A 314 8.62 -4.44 -9.00
N ALA A 315 9.09 -4.75 -7.80
CA ALA A 315 9.37 -6.10 -7.35
C ALA A 315 8.87 -6.30 -5.92
N SER A 316 8.38 -7.50 -5.59
CA SER A 316 7.90 -7.84 -4.25
C SER A 316 8.22 -9.29 -3.86
N SER A 317 8.10 -9.60 -2.58
CA SER A 317 8.31 -10.95 -2.02
C SER A 317 7.12 -11.27 -1.13
N TYR A 318 6.36 -12.33 -1.45
CA TYR A 318 5.23 -12.76 -0.65
C TYR A 318 5.56 -14.05 0.08
N ASN A 319 5.64 -13.96 1.40
CA ASN A 319 6.11 -15.04 2.27
C ASN A 319 5.06 -15.30 3.36
N PRO A 320 4.00 -16.08 3.08
CA PRO A 320 2.96 -16.44 4.04
C PRO A 320 3.37 -17.63 4.94
N GLN A 321 2.47 -18.01 5.85
CA GLN A 321 2.66 -19.15 6.78
C GLN A 321 2.36 -20.52 6.14
N TYR A 322 1.92 -20.55 4.88
CA TYR A 322 1.51 -21.74 4.12
C TYR A 322 2.23 -21.80 2.76
N ASP A 323 2.16 -22.92 2.04
CA ASP A 323 3.07 -23.24 0.91
C ASP A 323 2.70 -22.55 -0.43
N ALA A 324 2.52 -21.24 -0.38
CA ALA A 324 2.25 -20.37 -1.54
C ALA A 324 3.20 -19.15 -1.59
N ALA A 325 4.43 -19.31 -1.12
CA ALA A 325 5.40 -18.23 -1.11
C ALA A 325 6.07 -18.02 -2.48
N ASP A 326 6.24 -16.76 -2.88
CA ASP A 326 6.87 -16.38 -4.15
C ASP A 326 7.72 -15.11 -4.03
N PHE A 327 8.24 -14.68 -5.18
CA PHE A 327 8.82 -13.37 -5.43
C PHE A 327 8.38 -12.95 -6.82
N THR A 328 7.89 -11.71 -6.98
CA THR A 328 7.37 -11.18 -8.24
C THR A 328 8.15 -9.97 -8.74
N VAL A 329 8.13 -9.79 -10.05
CA VAL A 329 8.35 -8.52 -10.75
C VAL A 329 7.06 -8.22 -11.52
N HIS A 330 6.44 -7.09 -11.23
CA HIS A 330 5.28 -6.58 -11.96
C HIS A 330 5.70 -5.42 -12.85
N ALA A 331 5.16 -5.33 -14.06
CA ALA A 331 5.45 -4.25 -15.00
C ALA A 331 4.33 -4.04 -16.01
N THR A 332 4.25 -2.82 -16.57
CA THR A 332 3.45 -2.53 -17.75
C THR A 332 4.31 -2.01 -18.90
N CYS A 333 3.95 -2.31 -20.14
CA CYS A 333 4.72 -1.93 -21.33
C CYS A 333 3.86 -1.87 -22.60
N ASP A 334 4.44 -1.34 -23.67
CA ASP A 334 3.92 -1.49 -25.03
C ASP A 334 4.11 -2.95 -25.50
N PHE A 335 3.15 -3.51 -26.23
CA PHE A 335 3.14 -4.95 -26.56
C PHE A 335 4.34 -5.38 -27.43
N ASP A 336 4.82 -4.51 -28.31
CA ASP A 336 5.99 -4.75 -29.16
C ASP A 336 7.31 -4.82 -28.37
N LYS A 337 7.38 -4.16 -27.20
CA LYS A 337 8.52 -4.18 -26.29
C LYS A 337 8.52 -5.36 -25.33
N LEU A 338 7.40 -6.07 -25.16
CA LEU A 338 7.20 -7.12 -24.14
C LEU A 338 8.36 -8.14 -24.08
N ALA A 339 8.77 -8.68 -25.22
CA ALA A 339 9.82 -9.70 -25.29
C ALA A 339 11.22 -9.17 -24.89
N GLU A 340 11.52 -7.91 -25.18
CA GLU A 340 12.77 -7.28 -24.77
C GLU A 340 12.73 -6.87 -23.30
N ALA A 341 11.58 -6.38 -22.81
CA ALA A 341 11.34 -6.09 -21.40
C ALA A 341 11.52 -7.34 -20.52
N GLN A 342 10.89 -8.47 -20.86
CA GLN A 342 11.06 -9.75 -20.15
C GLN A 342 12.52 -10.21 -20.11
N LYS A 343 13.25 -10.05 -21.22
CA LYS A 343 14.69 -10.37 -21.31
C LYS A 343 15.52 -9.47 -20.39
N ALA A 344 15.30 -8.15 -20.44
CA ALA A 344 16.01 -7.18 -19.60
C ALA A 344 15.75 -7.41 -18.10
N ILE A 345 14.51 -7.75 -17.71
CA ILE A 345 14.15 -8.12 -16.34
C ILE A 345 14.95 -9.35 -15.88
N LYS A 346 14.97 -10.43 -16.67
CA LYS A 346 15.77 -11.63 -16.35
C LYS A 346 17.26 -11.32 -16.23
N GLU A 347 17.81 -10.48 -17.10
CA GLU A 347 19.22 -10.05 -17.03
C GLU A 347 19.53 -9.29 -15.74
N VAL A 348 18.64 -8.39 -15.29
CA VAL A 348 18.81 -7.64 -14.03
C VAL A 348 18.69 -8.55 -12.80
N VAL A 349 17.64 -9.38 -12.74
CA VAL A 349 17.38 -10.28 -11.61
C VAL A 349 18.48 -11.34 -11.48
N TYR A 350 18.85 -12.02 -12.56
CA TYR A 350 19.93 -13.01 -12.53
C TYR A 350 21.32 -12.37 -12.42
N GLY A 351 21.45 -11.09 -12.77
CA GLY A 351 22.64 -10.29 -12.53
C GLY A 351 23.07 -10.28 -11.05
N LEU A 352 22.11 -10.33 -10.11
CA LEU A 352 22.41 -10.40 -8.66
C LEU A 352 23.15 -11.68 -8.25
N LYS A 353 23.07 -12.79 -9.00
CA LYS A 353 23.80 -14.03 -8.69
C LYS A 353 25.32 -13.89 -8.68
N ARG A 354 25.84 -12.92 -9.43
CA ARG A 354 27.29 -12.71 -9.69
C ARG A 354 27.73 -11.25 -9.57
N GLY A 355 26.81 -10.30 -9.62
CA GLY A 355 27.07 -8.88 -9.50
C GLY A 355 27.50 -8.48 -8.11
N ARG A 356 28.23 -7.35 -8.02
CA ARG A 356 28.47 -6.68 -6.75
C ARG A 356 27.19 -6.00 -6.30
N ILE A 357 26.90 -6.07 -5.00
CA ILE A 357 25.95 -5.21 -4.31
C ILE A 357 26.81 -4.24 -3.50
N SER A 358 26.59 -2.93 -3.64
CA SER A 358 27.39 -1.96 -2.90
C SER A 358 26.89 -1.81 -1.46
N ARG A 359 27.75 -1.36 -0.54
CA ARG A 359 27.31 -1.09 0.84
C ARG A 359 26.23 0.01 0.87
N ALA A 360 26.38 1.06 0.07
CA ALA A 360 25.38 2.13 0.00
C ALA A 360 24.02 1.60 -0.48
N GLU A 361 24.00 0.79 -1.54
CA GLU A 361 22.80 0.14 -2.09
C GLU A 361 22.11 -0.81 -1.08
N LEU A 362 22.90 -1.62 -0.36
CA LEU A 362 22.38 -2.53 0.67
C LEU A 362 21.73 -1.77 1.83
N GLU A 363 22.42 -0.75 2.35
CA GLU A 363 21.90 0.01 3.50
C GLU A 363 20.76 0.96 3.09
N LYS A 364 20.73 1.46 1.83
CA LYS A 364 19.58 2.20 1.28
C LYS A 364 18.31 1.34 1.30
N ALA A 365 18.40 0.10 0.80
CA ALA A 365 17.29 -0.86 0.76
C ALA A 365 16.82 -1.30 2.16
N LYS A 366 17.74 -1.45 3.13
CA LYS A 366 17.37 -1.67 4.53
C LYS A 366 16.63 -0.47 5.10
N ASN A 367 17.14 0.75 4.91
CA ASN A 367 16.54 1.97 5.44
C ASN A 367 15.14 2.19 4.87
N GLN A 368 14.94 1.96 3.57
CA GLN A 368 13.62 1.94 2.92
C GLN A 368 12.62 1.04 3.67
N ILE A 369 12.94 -0.26 3.81
CA ILE A 369 12.08 -1.24 4.51
C ILE A 369 11.79 -0.83 5.96
N LEU A 370 12.73 -0.14 6.63
CA LEU A 370 12.54 0.36 8.00
C LEU A 370 11.67 1.63 8.04
N SER A 371 11.79 2.53 7.08
CA SER A 371 10.92 3.71 6.94
C SER A 371 9.48 3.29 6.63
N ASP A 372 9.27 2.37 5.68
CA ASP A 372 7.94 1.84 5.35
C ASP A 372 7.24 1.20 6.57
N LEU A 373 8.00 0.52 7.43
CA LEU A 373 7.48 0.00 8.71
C LEU A 373 7.14 1.11 9.72
N ALA A 374 7.90 2.21 9.76
CA ALA A 374 7.62 3.34 10.63
C ALA A 374 6.33 4.06 10.21
N PHE A 375 6.19 4.34 8.91
CA PHE A 375 4.96 4.91 8.34
C PHE A 375 3.76 3.95 8.55
N GLY A 376 3.93 2.66 8.28
CA GLY A 376 2.92 1.60 8.47
C GLY A 376 2.58 1.23 9.92
N MET A 377 2.96 2.07 10.89
CA MET A 377 2.62 1.93 12.32
C MET A 377 2.17 3.26 12.97
N GLN A 378 1.83 4.28 12.18
CA GLN A 378 1.41 5.59 12.71
C GLN A 378 0.02 5.58 13.34
N GLY A 379 -1.01 5.15 12.60
CA GLY A 379 -2.38 5.12 13.12
C GLY A 379 -2.61 3.94 14.07
N VAL A 380 -3.53 4.10 15.03
CA VAL A 380 -3.99 2.96 15.86
C VAL A 380 -4.53 1.82 15.01
N GLU A 381 -5.09 2.15 13.84
CA GLU A 381 -5.57 1.18 12.87
C GLU A 381 -4.42 0.41 12.19
N ASP A 382 -3.34 1.08 11.79
CA ASP A 382 -2.15 0.45 11.20
C ASP A 382 -1.42 -0.43 12.23
N GLN A 383 -1.40 0.01 13.48
CA GLN A 383 -0.90 -0.75 14.63
C GLN A 383 -1.73 -2.03 14.84
N ALA A 384 -3.07 -1.93 14.84
CA ALA A 384 -3.95 -3.08 14.94
C ALA A 384 -3.82 -4.04 13.74
N ALA A 385 -3.66 -3.51 12.52
CA ALA A 385 -3.38 -4.32 11.33
C ALA A 385 -2.03 -5.04 11.43
N THR A 386 -1.00 -4.37 11.95
CA THR A 386 0.34 -4.94 12.13
C THR A 386 0.34 -6.07 13.16
N ILE A 387 -0.30 -5.89 14.32
CA ILE A 387 -0.51 -6.96 15.30
C ILE A 387 -1.26 -8.14 14.65
N GLY A 388 -2.34 -7.86 13.92
CA GLY A 388 -3.12 -8.89 13.21
C GLY A 388 -2.30 -9.70 12.21
N ARG A 389 -1.56 -9.03 11.33
CA ARG A 389 -0.64 -9.65 10.35
C ARG A 389 0.44 -10.49 11.05
N ASN A 390 1.00 -9.99 12.15
CA ASN A 390 2.03 -10.69 12.92
C ASN A 390 1.49 -11.98 13.57
N VAL A 391 0.30 -11.93 14.17
CA VAL A 391 -0.39 -13.10 14.76
C VAL A 391 -0.79 -14.13 13.69
N LEU A 392 -1.29 -13.70 12.53
CA LEU A 392 -1.63 -14.59 11.40
C LEU A 392 -0.40 -15.31 10.86
N ARG A 393 0.67 -14.58 10.56
CA ARG A 393 1.87 -15.13 9.94
C ARG A 393 2.72 -15.96 10.90
N THR A 394 2.88 -15.52 12.14
CA THR A 394 3.91 -16.09 13.04
C THR A 394 3.39 -16.58 14.39
N GLY A 395 2.16 -16.22 14.77
CA GLY A 395 1.62 -16.47 16.11
C GLY A 395 2.22 -15.58 17.21
N ASN A 396 3.17 -14.70 16.90
CA ASN A 396 3.75 -13.72 17.82
C ASN A 396 3.25 -12.31 17.43
N PRO A 397 2.48 -11.58 18.26
CA PRO A 397 2.02 -10.22 17.93
C PRO A 397 3.18 -9.23 17.77
N ASN A 398 4.30 -9.44 18.47
CA ASN A 398 5.45 -8.54 18.55
C ASN A 398 6.57 -8.92 17.57
N TYR A 399 6.23 -9.57 16.46
CA TYR A 399 7.20 -10.03 15.46
C TYR A 399 7.97 -8.88 14.77
N THR A 400 7.43 -7.66 14.74
CA THR A 400 8.04 -6.51 14.04
C THR A 400 9.45 -6.17 14.54
N ASP A 401 9.71 -6.16 15.85
CA ASP A 401 11.05 -5.86 16.40
C ASP A 401 12.08 -6.90 15.92
N PHE A 402 11.71 -8.19 15.96
CA PHE A 402 12.57 -9.27 15.48
C PHE A 402 12.81 -9.15 13.97
N TYR A 403 11.78 -8.90 13.17
CA TYR A 403 11.92 -8.66 11.73
C TYR A 403 12.87 -7.48 11.44
N ILE A 404 12.77 -6.38 12.20
CA ILE A 404 13.67 -5.22 12.11
C ILE A 404 15.13 -5.59 12.38
N GLU A 405 15.41 -6.38 13.43
CA GLU A 405 16.76 -6.88 13.71
C GLU A 405 17.30 -7.76 12.58
N ARG A 406 16.47 -8.67 12.06
CA ARG A 406 16.86 -9.62 11.01
C ARG A 406 17.12 -8.92 9.68
N ILE A 407 16.33 -7.91 9.29
CA ILE A 407 16.58 -7.05 8.12
C ILE A 407 17.89 -6.27 8.27
N LYS A 408 18.13 -5.65 9.43
CA LYS A 408 19.39 -4.92 9.72
C LYS A 408 20.61 -5.84 9.57
N ALA A 409 20.49 -7.11 9.95
CA ALA A 409 21.55 -8.12 9.85
C ALA A 409 21.85 -8.65 8.43
N VAL A 410 20.98 -8.44 7.43
CA VAL A 410 21.15 -9.00 6.07
C VAL A 410 22.47 -8.55 5.43
N THR A 411 23.20 -9.49 4.82
CA THR A 411 24.43 -9.20 4.07
C THR A 411 24.26 -9.30 2.55
N ALA A 412 25.20 -8.71 1.82
CA ALA A 412 25.31 -8.89 0.37
C ALA A 412 25.65 -10.34 -0.05
N ASP A 413 26.15 -11.20 0.86
CA ASP A 413 26.38 -12.63 0.59
C ASP A 413 25.05 -13.41 0.68
N ASP A 414 24.17 -13.07 1.62
CA ASP A 414 22.83 -13.69 1.75
C ASP A 414 21.95 -13.42 0.55
N ILE A 415 21.95 -12.18 0.06
CA ILE A 415 21.22 -11.80 -1.17
C ILE A 415 21.76 -12.59 -2.37
N ARG A 416 23.08 -12.72 -2.50
CA ARG A 416 23.71 -13.55 -3.55
C ARG A 416 23.38 -15.04 -3.38
N ARG A 417 23.22 -15.53 -2.15
CA ARG A 417 22.80 -16.91 -1.86
C ARG A 417 21.37 -17.15 -2.33
N VAL A 418 20.38 -16.38 -1.85
CA VAL A 418 18.98 -16.56 -2.27
C VAL A 418 18.77 -16.30 -3.76
N ALA A 419 19.49 -15.34 -4.35
CA ALA A 419 19.50 -15.12 -5.80
C ALA A 419 19.95 -16.36 -6.58
N ASN A 420 20.90 -17.15 -6.06
CA ASN A 420 21.33 -18.41 -6.68
C ASN A 420 20.39 -19.59 -6.37
N THR A 421 19.71 -19.60 -5.20
CA THR A 421 18.79 -20.69 -4.80
C THR A 421 17.49 -20.70 -5.60
N TYR A 422 16.78 -19.57 -5.70
CA TYR A 422 15.38 -19.55 -6.16
C TYR A 422 15.18 -19.11 -7.62
N PHE A 423 16.03 -18.21 -8.13
CA PHE A 423 15.76 -17.49 -9.36
C PHE A 423 16.36 -18.20 -10.58
N TYR A 424 15.64 -19.12 -11.21
CA TYR A 424 16.09 -19.81 -12.43
C TYR A 424 14.92 -20.08 -13.39
N ASP A 425 15.21 -20.33 -14.67
CA ASP A 425 14.22 -20.43 -15.74
C ASP A 425 13.18 -21.55 -15.49
N ASP A 426 13.60 -22.71 -15.00
CA ASP A 426 12.70 -23.83 -14.71
C ASP A 426 11.77 -23.59 -13.49
N ALA A 427 11.92 -22.48 -12.77
CA ALA A 427 11.04 -22.02 -11.69
C ALA A 427 10.39 -20.66 -11.99
N LEU A 428 10.54 -20.13 -13.22
CA LEU A 428 9.91 -18.89 -13.65
C LEU A 428 8.49 -19.19 -14.15
N THR A 429 7.51 -18.50 -13.59
CA THR A 429 6.14 -18.40 -14.11
C THR A 429 5.90 -16.98 -14.60
N VAL A 430 5.41 -16.85 -15.84
CA VAL A 430 5.06 -15.57 -16.46
C VAL A 430 3.57 -15.54 -16.77
N ALA A 431 2.89 -14.48 -16.38
CA ALA A 431 1.53 -14.17 -16.80
C ALA A 431 1.50 -12.82 -17.53
N VAL A 432 0.70 -12.73 -18.58
CA VAL A 432 0.52 -11.52 -19.40
C VAL A 432 -0.97 -11.27 -19.65
N VAL A 433 -1.40 -10.02 -19.48
CA VAL A 433 -2.67 -9.51 -20.00
C VAL A 433 -2.32 -8.46 -21.05
N LYS A 434 -2.74 -8.69 -22.29
CA LYS A 434 -2.42 -7.82 -23.44
C LYS A 434 -3.69 -7.18 -24.03
N PRO A 435 -3.57 -6.01 -24.69
CA PRO A 435 -4.65 -5.35 -25.40
C PRO A 435 -5.42 -6.25 -26.38
N GLN A 436 -6.76 -6.23 -26.32
CA GLN A 436 -7.66 -7.07 -27.11
C GLN A 436 -7.87 -6.48 -28.51
N GLY A 437 -7.59 -7.29 -29.52
CA GLY A 437 -7.67 -6.86 -30.92
C GLY A 437 -6.64 -5.79 -31.34
N ALA A 438 -5.77 -5.33 -30.44
CA ALA A 438 -4.91 -4.18 -30.72
C ALA A 438 -3.92 -4.45 -31.88
N GLY A 439 -3.71 -3.52 -32.82
CA GLY A 439 -4.06 -2.09 -32.82
C GLY A 439 -5.55 -1.73 -32.69
N GLY A 440 -5.87 -1.04 -31.59
CA GLY A 440 -7.19 -0.77 -30.99
C GLY A 440 -7.02 -0.49 -29.48
N GLU A 441 -7.78 0.46 -28.91
CA GLU A 441 -7.65 1.15 -27.58
C GLU A 441 -9.07 1.24 -26.95
N GLU A 442 -9.42 1.24 -25.63
CA GLU A 442 -8.83 1.42 -24.26
C GLU A 442 -9.93 1.01 -23.20
N ILE A 443 -9.68 0.86 -21.85
CA ILE A 443 -10.57 1.16 -20.65
C ILE A 443 -10.63 0.19 -19.38
N ALA A 444 -10.19 0.60 -18.14
CA ALA A 444 -10.52 0.02 -16.78
C ALA A 444 -10.13 0.87 -15.50
N LYS A 445 -10.84 0.81 -14.32
CA LYS A 445 -10.86 1.84 -13.19
C LYS A 445 -10.63 1.27 -11.72
N VAL A 446 -10.59 1.92 -10.50
CA VAL A 446 -10.78 3.31 -9.88
C VAL A 446 -10.21 3.49 -8.43
N ALA A 447 -10.00 4.73 -7.90
CA ALA A 447 -10.33 5.22 -6.50
C ALA A 447 -9.81 6.65 -6.11
N ALA A 448 -10.37 7.30 -5.04
CA ALA A 448 -9.92 8.57 -4.37
C ALA A 448 -10.56 8.82 -2.96
N GLU A 449 -10.04 9.77 -2.13
CA GLU A 449 -10.40 9.99 -0.68
C GLU A 449 -10.69 11.48 -0.24
N LYS A 450 -10.61 11.85 1.07
CA LYS A 450 -11.18 13.09 1.70
C LYS A 450 -10.42 13.68 2.94
N GLU A 451 -10.81 14.88 3.42
CA GLU A 451 -10.03 15.82 4.29
C GLU A 451 -10.49 16.01 5.78
N VAL A 452 -9.63 16.64 6.64
CA VAL A 452 -9.92 17.10 8.04
C VAL A 452 -9.10 18.34 8.53
N SER A 453 -9.80 19.35 9.11
CA SER A 453 -9.45 20.37 10.17
C SER A 453 -8.23 21.36 10.11
N GLU A 454 -8.00 22.12 11.21
CA GLU A 454 -7.39 23.49 11.27
C GLU A 454 -5.86 23.58 11.54
N VAL A 455 -5.28 24.75 11.20
CA VAL A 455 -3.83 25.03 11.11
C VAL A 455 -3.49 26.49 11.52
N SER A 456 -2.29 26.76 12.07
CA SER A 456 -1.81 28.12 12.40
C SER A 456 -1.28 28.89 11.17
N ARG A 457 -1.30 30.23 11.19
CA ARG A 457 -0.93 31.08 10.02
C ARG A 457 -0.07 32.31 10.36
N ILE A 458 1.00 32.48 9.59
CA ILE A 458 1.97 33.58 9.60
C ILE A 458 2.14 34.11 8.16
N VAL A 459 2.62 35.35 7.99
CA VAL A 459 3.06 35.88 6.68
C VAL A 459 4.46 36.47 6.84
N LEU A 460 5.40 36.01 6.01
CA LEU A 460 6.81 36.41 6.05
C LEU A 460 7.03 37.76 5.34
N PRO A 461 8.11 38.51 5.65
CA PRO A 461 8.38 39.83 5.05
C PRO A 461 8.56 39.84 3.52
N ASN A 462 8.81 38.69 2.91
CA ASN A 462 8.91 38.51 1.45
C ASN A 462 7.56 38.18 0.77
N GLY A 463 6.48 38.02 1.54
CA GLY A 463 5.12 37.73 1.06
C GLY A 463 4.67 36.28 1.16
N ILE A 464 5.55 35.33 1.53
CA ILE A 464 5.17 33.92 1.69
C ILE A 464 4.18 33.80 2.86
N THR A 465 3.05 33.14 2.65
CA THR A 465 2.20 32.69 3.76
C THR A 465 2.78 31.40 4.32
N LEU A 466 3.21 31.42 5.58
CA LEU A 466 3.67 30.24 6.30
C LEU A 466 2.53 29.70 7.16
N LEU A 467 2.16 28.43 6.98
CA LEU A 467 1.22 27.71 7.82
C LEU A 467 2.00 26.72 8.69
N LEU A 468 1.71 26.65 9.99
CA LEU A 468 2.44 25.81 10.94
C LEU A 468 1.47 24.99 11.80
N LYS A 469 1.90 23.78 12.15
CA LYS A 469 1.29 22.96 13.21
C LYS A 469 2.36 22.00 13.76
N GLU A 470 2.66 22.12 15.05
CA GLU A 470 3.60 21.26 15.78
C GLU A 470 2.95 19.88 16.06
N ASP A 471 3.70 18.79 15.90
CA ASP A 471 3.25 17.42 16.22
C ASP A 471 4.45 16.47 16.47
N HIS A 472 4.93 16.44 17.72
CA HIS A 472 6.09 15.64 18.14
C HIS A 472 5.79 14.13 18.35
N ASN A 473 4.64 13.62 17.89
CA ASN A 473 4.31 12.19 18.06
C ASN A 473 5.17 11.26 17.17
N VAL A 474 5.72 11.79 16.07
CA VAL A 474 6.58 11.05 15.12
C VAL A 474 7.72 11.96 14.63
N PRO A 475 8.98 11.48 14.51
CA PRO A 475 10.12 12.30 14.12
C PRO A 475 10.16 12.57 12.61
N LEU A 476 9.14 13.28 12.12
CA LEU A 476 8.89 13.53 10.70
C LEU A 476 8.44 14.97 10.49
N VAL A 477 8.78 15.54 9.34
CA VAL A 477 8.34 16.87 8.92
C VAL A 477 7.79 16.83 7.49
N HIS A 478 6.60 17.40 7.34
CA HIS A 478 5.81 17.46 6.12
C HIS A 478 5.77 18.90 5.61
N PHE A 479 6.46 19.17 4.50
CA PHE A 479 6.37 20.45 3.78
C PHE A 479 5.35 20.33 2.65
N ARG A 480 4.42 21.28 2.57
CA ARG A 480 3.42 21.37 1.50
C ARG A 480 3.50 22.74 0.83
N THR A 481 3.84 22.80 -0.45
CA THR A 481 3.98 24.07 -1.18
C THR A 481 2.83 24.28 -2.16
N ARG A 482 2.19 25.45 -2.10
CA ARG A 482 1.03 25.78 -2.92
C ARG A 482 1.26 27.16 -3.54
N PHE A 483 1.45 27.19 -4.85
CA PHE A 483 1.41 28.39 -5.67
C PHE A 483 0.06 28.47 -6.37
N LEU A 484 -0.63 29.62 -6.30
CA LEU A 484 -1.85 29.80 -7.09
C LEU A 484 -1.49 29.72 -8.58
N GLY A 485 -2.23 28.88 -9.31
CA GLY A 485 -1.88 28.41 -10.65
C GLY A 485 -2.76 27.22 -11.01
N GLY A 486 -2.26 26.26 -11.80
CA GLY A 486 -3.06 25.10 -12.21
C GLY A 486 -3.98 25.40 -13.39
N SER A 487 -4.85 24.45 -13.75
CA SER A 487 -5.59 24.50 -15.01
C SER A 487 -6.65 25.59 -15.11
N TYR A 488 -7.02 26.28 -14.02
CA TYR A 488 -7.95 27.42 -14.09
C TYR A 488 -7.39 28.61 -14.90
N LEU A 489 -6.07 28.66 -15.09
CA LEU A 489 -5.35 29.65 -15.91
C LEU A 489 -4.98 29.13 -17.31
N GLU A 490 -5.38 27.91 -17.66
CA GLU A 490 -5.12 27.30 -18.96
C GLU A 490 -6.31 27.47 -19.91
N ASP A 491 -6.02 27.38 -21.21
CA ASP A 491 -7.01 27.19 -22.27
C ASP A 491 -6.80 25.83 -22.94
N GLU A 492 -7.71 25.40 -23.82
CA GLU A 492 -7.61 24.12 -24.58
C GLU A 492 -6.32 23.96 -25.39
N SER A 493 -5.54 25.03 -25.50
CA SER A 493 -4.32 25.18 -26.28
C SER A 493 -3.06 25.17 -25.40
N THR A 494 -3.16 25.53 -24.11
CA THR A 494 -2.08 25.52 -23.11
C THR A 494 -2.25 24.46 -22.03
N ASN A 495 -3.34 23.69 -22.06
CA ASN A 495 -3.70 22.71 -21.04
C ASN A 495 -2.62 21.64 -20.76
N GLY A 496 -2.36 21.36 -19.47
CA GLY A 496 -1.29 20.47 -18.98
C GLY A 496 0.07 21.16 -18.74
N SER A 497 0.17 22.47 -18.99
CA SER A 497 1.38 23.26 -18.82
C SER A 497 1.78 23.49 -17.36
N PHE A 498 0.83 23.70 -16.45
CA PHE A 498 1.11 23.78 -15.01
C PHE A 498 1.51 22.41 -14.45
N TYR A 499 0.93 21.31 -14.96
CA TYR A 499 1.30 19.95 -14.59
C TYR A 499 2.75 19.62 -15.02
N LEU A 500 3.15 20.02 -16.24
CA LEU A 500 4.56 19.96 -16.64
C LEU A 500 5.44 20.89 -15.79
N ALA A 501 5.02 22.12 -15.48
CA ALA A 501 5.81 23.03 -14.65
C ALA A 501 6.11 22.45 -13.26
N ALA A 502 5.10 21.92 -12.57
CA ALA A 502 5.25 21.25 -11.28
C ALA A 502 6.20 20.03 -11.37
N ARG A 503 6.06 19.22 -12.42
CA ARG A 503 6.94 18.05 -12.64
C ARG A 503 8.39 18.45 -12.92
N MET A 504 8.60 19.51 -13.69
CA MET A 504 9.93 19.99 -14.10
C MET A 504 10.73 20.66 -12.98
N LEU A 505 10.10 21.14 -11.90
CA LEU A 505 10.79 21.68 -10.72
C LEU A 505 11.96 20.78 -10.28
N ARG A 506 11.69 19.49 -10.06
CA ARG A 506 12.65 18.47 -9.60
C ARG A 506 13.51 17.83 -10.71
N ARG A 507 13.55 18.40 -11.92
CA ARG A 507 14.31 17.87 -13.07
C ARG A 507 15.62 18.62 -13.38
N GLY A 508 16.03 19.53 -12.50
CA GLY A 508 17.35 20.17 -12.56
C GLY A 508 17.33 21.58 -12.01
N THR A 509 18.32 21.92 -11.19
CA THR A 509 18.57 23.27 -10.68
C THR A 509 19.89 23.82 -11.22
N ARG A 510 20.17 25.09 -10.93
CA ARG A 510 21.50 25.70 -11.19
C ARG A 510 22.66 25.01 -10.46
N ARG A 511 22.40 24.11 -9.51
CA ARG A 511 23.39 23.45 -8.65
C ARG A 511 23.45 21.93 -8.80
N ARG A 512 22.37 21.30 -9.29
CA ARG A 512 22.14 19.84 -9.27
C ARG A 512 21.42 19.42 -10.54
N ASP A 513 21.85 18.36 -11.21
CA ASP A 513 21.04 17.74 -12.28
C ASP A 513 19.90 16.88 -11.70
N ALA A 514 19.07 16.27 -12.57
CA ALA A 514 17.97 15.42 -12.13
C ALA A 514 18.42 14.18 -11.33
N GLU A 515 19.63 13.66 -11.59
CA GLU A 515 20.19 12.51 -10.87
C GLU A 515 20.79 12.95 -9.52
N ASP A 516 21.42 14.12 -9.44
CA ASP A 516 21.85 14.74 -8.18
C ASP A 516 20.66 15.00 -7.24
N ILE A 517 19.55 15.54 -7.76
CA ILE A 517 18.32 15.75 -6.99
C ILE A 517 17.78 14.40 -6.50
N ALA A 518 17.67 13.40 -7.37
CA ALA A 518 17.21 12.06 -6.98
C ALA A 518 18.12 11.38 -5.95
N ARG A 519 19.45 11.50 -6.11
CA ARG A 519 20.43 10.98 -5.15
C ARG A 519 20.38 11.68 -3.79
N GLU A 520 20.04 12.97 -3.75
CA GLU A 520 19.89 13.72 -2.50
C GLU A 520 18.58 13.36 -1.76
N ILE A 521 17.47 13.20 -2.49
CA ILE A 521 16.19 12.69 -1.95
C ILE A 521 16.41 11.31 -1.30
N ASP A 522 17.03 10.38 -2.06
CA ASP A 522 17.39 9.04 -1.58
C ASP A 522 18.37 9.07 -0.38
N ARG A 523 19.32 10.02 -0.34
CA ARG A 523 20.29 10.17 0.76
C ARG A 523 19.59 10.59 2.07
N LEU A 524 18.61 11.48 1.97
CA LEU A 524 17.90 12.05 3.11
C LEU A 524 16.80 11.14 3.65
N GLY A 525 16.49 10.03 2.96
CA GLY A 525 15.34 9.17 3.28
C GLY A 525 14.01 9.89 3.03
N ALA A 526 13.99 10.83 2.08
CA ALA A 526 12.89 11.76 1.87
C ALA A 526 12.00 11.36 0.68
N SER A 527 10.80 11.91 0.62
CA SER A 527 9.88 11.79 -0.52
C SER A 527 9.55 13.18 -1.07
N LEU A 528 10.03 13.48 -2.28
CA LEU A 528 9.77 14.74 -2.99
C LEU A 528 8.89 14.51 -4.23
N TYR A 529 7.67 15.04 -4.23
CA TYR A 529 6.69 14.79 -5.28
C TYR A 529 5.96 16.07 -5.76
N PRO A 530 5.61 16.15 -7.06
CA PRO A 530 4.92 17.30 -7.62
C PRO A 530 3.44 17.27 -7.25
N ILE A 531 2.81 18.44 -7.14
CA ILE A 531 1.36 18.57 -6.97
C ILE A 531 0.80 19.57 -7.97
N THR A 532 -0.40 19.30 -8.52
CA THR A 532 -1.13 20.18 -9.42
C THR A 532 -2.61 19.85 -9.34
N THR A 533 -3.44 20.88 -9.31
CA THR A 533 -4.90 20.83 -9.34
C THR A 533 -5.42 21.86 -10.35
N GLU A 534 -6.72 22.10 -10.33
CA GLU A 534 -7.37 23.21 -11.00
C GLU A 534 -6.84 24.56 -10.51
N ASP A 535 -6.67 24.73 -9.18
CA ASP A 535 -6.45 26.04 -8.52
C ASP A 535 -5.01 26.30 -8.04
N TYR A 536 -4.15 25.28 -7.98
CA TYR A 536 -2.77 25.43 -7.52
C TYR A 536 -1.79 24.40 -8.11
N PHE A 537 -0.50 24.67 -7.94
CA PHE A 537 0.58 23.74 -8.23
C PHE A 537 1.75 23.91 -7.24
N GLY A 538 2.69 22.96 -7.22
CA GLY A 538 3.88 23.02 -6.36
C GLY A 538 4.67 21.72 -6.32
N CYS A 539 5.50 21.59 -5.30
CA CYS A 539 6.24 20.37 -4.98
C CYS A 539 6.26 20.17 -3.45
N ASP A 540 5.85 19.00 -3.00
CA ASP A 540 5.75 18.64 -1.59
C ASP A 540 6.91 17.72 -1.18
N LEU A 541 7.34 17.83 0.08
CA LEU A 541 8.46 17.08 0.66
C LEU A 541 8.04 16.45 1.99
N ASP A 542 8.36 15.18 2.17
CA ASP A 542 8.32 14.47 3.46
C ASP A 542 9.72 14.02 3.85
N ILE A 543 10.11 14.20 5.12
CA ILE A 543 11.45 13.89 5.62
C ILE A 543 11.43 13.57 7.13
N ILE A 544 12.50 12.95 7.64
CA ILE A 544 12.75 12.74 9.09
C ILE A 544 13.23 14.07 9.71
N SER A 545 12.81 14.39 10.94
CA SER A 545 13.16 15.66 11.62
C SER A 545 14.68 15.85 11.80
N ASP A 546 15.44 14.78 12.06
CA ASP A 546 16.92 14.76 12.05
C ASP A 546 17.56 15.40 10.80
N ASN A 547 16.86 15.44 9.66
CA ASN A 547 17.32 15.97 8.37
C ASN A 547 16.57 17.25 7.93
N PHE A 548 15.81 17.90 8.83
CA PHE A 548 14.92 19.04 8.52
C PHE A 548 15.60 20.14 7.70
N ALA A 549 16.79 20.58 8.13
CA ALA A 549 17.53 21.66 7.49
C ALA A 549 17.94 21.31 6.05
N GLU A 550 18.57 20.15 5.83
CA GLU A 550 18.93 19.67 4.49
C GLU A 550 17.71 19.45 3.59
N GLY A 551 16.57 19.01 4.14
CA GLY A 551 15.31 18.89 3.41
C GLY A 551 14.78 20.23 2.92
N LEU A 552 14.73 21.22 3.82
CA LEU A 552 14.30 22.58 3.49
C LEU A 552 15.25 23.24 2.47
N ASP A 553 16.57 23.04 2.59
CA ASP A 553 17.57 23.57 1.65
C ASP A 553 17.47 22.91 0.26
N LEU A 554 17.11 21.62 0.20
CA LEU A 554 16.80 20.91 -1.05
C LEU A 554 15.50 21.42 -1.69
N LEU A 555 14.43 21.56 -0.91
CA LEU A 555 13.14 22.08 -1.38
C LEU A 555 13.28 23.51 -1.90
N ALA A 556 14.03 24.36 -1.19
CA ALA A 556 14.34 25.73 -1.60
C ALA A 556 15.14 25.77 -2.91
N ASP A 557 16.15 24.91 -3.10
CA ASP A 557 16.91 24.86 -4.35
C ASP A 557 16.03 24.42 -5.54
N VAL A 558 15.17 23.41 -5.34
CA VAL A 558 14.21 22.91 -6.33
C VAL A 558 13.18 23.98 -6.72
N ILE A 559 12.71 24.80 -5.77
CA ILE A 559 11.70 25.85 -6.01
C ILE A 559 12.29 27.15 -6.55
N VAL A 560 13.52 27.53 -6.17
CA VAL A 560 14.10 28.86 -6.48
C VAL A 560 15.13 28.81 -7.63
N ASN A 561 15.79 27.67 -7.85
CA ASN A 561 16.89 27.54 -8.82
C ASN A 561 16.59 26.59 -9.98
N SER A 562 15.35 26.14 -10.20
CA SER A 562 15.03 25.23 -11.30
C SER A 562 15.35 25.83 -12.68
N THR A 563 15.85 24.98 -13.59
CA THR A 563 16.38 25.38 -14.92
C THR A 563 15.67 24.74 -16.11
N PHE A 564 14.77 23.78 -15.86
CA PHE A 564 14.00 22.99 -16.83
C PHE A 564 14.84 22.55 -18.05
N PRO A 565 15.69 21.49 -17.91
CA PRO A 565 16.47 20.96 -19.03
C PRO A 565 15.60 20.45 -20.19
N GLU A 566 16.07 20.59 -21.42
CA GLU A 566 15.30 20.30 -22.64
C GLU A 566 15.07 18.80 -22.86
N ASP A 567 16.05 17.98 -22.47
CA ASP A 567 15.99 16.52 -22.55
C ASP A 567 15.04 15.95 -21.48
N GLU A 568 15.11 16.46 -20.24
CA GLU A 568 14.13 16.12 -19.19
C GLU A 568 12.73 16.65 -19.51
N PHE A 569 12.60 17.81 -20.14
CA PHE A 569 11.31 18.33 -20.62
C PHE A 569 10.69 17.40 -21.66
N THR A 570 11.49 16.95 -22.63
CA THR A 570 11.06 15.97 -23.65
C THR A 570 10.56 14.69 -22.98
N LYS A 571 11.34 14.11 -22.06
CA LYS A 571 10.94 12.92 -21.30
C LYS A 571 9.65 13.14 -20.50
N GLU A 572 9.50 14.26 -19.79
CA GLU A 572 8.32 14.51 -18.96
C GLU A 572 7.05 14.84 -19.76
N ARG A 573 7.18 15.48 -20.93
CA ARG A 573 6.08 15.64 -21.89
C ARG A 573 5.62 14.28 -22.42
N ASP A 574 6.54 13.41 -22.80
CA ASP A 574 6.22 12.12 -23.38
C ASP A 574 5.66 11.15 -22.31
N ASN A 575 6.20 11.20 -21.08
CA ASN A 575 5.61 10.56 -19.90
C ASN A 575 4.19 11.08 -19.58
N LEU A 576 3.91 12.37 -19.78
CA LEU A 576 2.58 12.94 -19.56
C LEU A 576 1.59 12.50 -20.64
N ILE A 577 2.02 12.40 -21.90
CA ILE A 577 1.20 11.85 -22.99
C ILE A 577 0.81 10.40 -22.67
N ALA A 578 1.74 9.56 -22.21
CA ALA A 578 1.44 8.20 -21.76
C ALA A 578 0.47 8.16 -20.56
N LEU A 579 0.62 9.08 -19.59
CA LEU A 579 -0.26 9.18 -18.43
C LEU A 579 -1.67 9.68 -18.79
N ILE A 580 -1.81 10.57 -19.78
CA ILE A 580 -3.11 11.01 -20.30
C ILE A 580 -3.86 9.84 -20.95
N LYS A 581 -3.16 8.98 -21.69
CA LYS A 581 -3.73 7.73 -22.22
C LYS A 581 -4.17 6.80 -21.10
N GLN A 582 -3.30 6.52 -20.13
CA GLN A 582 -3.64 5.71 -18.96
C GLN A 582 -4.84 6.26 -18.15
N ARG A 583 -5.15 7.56 -18.22
CA ARG A 583 -6.33 8.19 -17.59
C ARG A 583 -7.62 8.15 -18.43
N LYS A 584 -7.53 7.77 -19.70
CA LYS A 584 -8.66 7.44 -20.59
C LYS A 584 -8.95 5.95 -20.60
N ASP A 585 -7.90 5.13 -20.46
CA ASP A 585 -7.85 3.68 -20.27
C ASP A 585 -8.53 3.25 -18.94
N ASP A 586 -9.65 3.90 -18.58
CA ASP A 586 -9.97 4.27 -17.20
C ASP A 586 -11.43 4.87 -17.10
N TRP A 587 -12.51 4.04 -17.10
CA TRP A 587 -13.91 4.46 -17.39
C TRP A 587 -14.53 5.62 -16.58
N GLN A 588 -14.62 5.54 -15.23
CA GLN A 588 -15.26 6.57 -14.41
C GLN A 588 -14.65 7.98 -14.52
N THR A 589 -13.33 8.15 -14.74
CA THR A 589 -12.74 9.51 -14.91
C THR A 589 -12.66 9.92 -16.37
N ASP A 590 -12.68 9.01 -17.34
CA ASP A 590 -13.09 9.40 -18.70
C ASP A 590 -14.52 9.99 -18.66
N ALA A 591 -15.44 9.31 -17.96
CA ALA A 591 -16.79 9.80 -17.72
C ALA A 591 -16.82 11.08 -16.86
N GLU A 592 -15.92 11.26 -15.89
CA GLU A 592 -15.80 12.48 -15.07
C GLU A 592 -15.22 13.65 -15.88
N ILE A 593 -14.23 13.42 -16.75
CA ILE A 593 -13.67 14.41 -17.68
C ILE A 593 -14.76 14.84 -18.67
N ARG A 594 -15.52 13.88 -19.22
CA ARG A 594 -16.70 14.18 -20.05
C ARG A 594 -17.78 14.91 -19.27
N LEU A 595 -18.06 14.53 -18.02
CA LEU A 595 -19.04 15.20 -17.16
C LEU A 595 -18.61 16.62 -16.81
N ARG A 596 -17.35 16.85 -16.42
CA ARG A 596 -16.75 18.17 -16.22
C ARG A 596 -16.85 19.01 -17.49
N LYS A 597 -16.49 18.44 -18.65
CA LYS A 597 -16.61 19.13 -19.95
C LYS A 597 -18.07 19.45 -20.31
N LEU A 598 -19.04 18.63 -19.91
CA LEU A 598 -20.48 18.91 -20.08
C LEU A 598 -21.02 19.96 -19.09
N LEU A 599 -20.55 19.95 -17.84
CA LEU A 599 -20.97 20.88 -16.78
C LEU A 599 -20.38 22.28 -16.97
N TYR A 600 -19.11 22.37 -17.37
CA TYR A 600 -18.34 23.62 -17.47
C TYR A 600 -18.11 24.09 -18.91
N GLY A 601 -18.30 23.24 -19.92
CA GLY A 601 -18.19 23.60 -21.33
C GLY A 601 -16.79 24.09 -21.72
N ASN A 602 -16.68 25.39 -21.97
CA ASN A 602 -15.41 26.05 -22.33
C ASN A 602 -14.82 26.87 -21.15
N HIS A 603 -15.38 26.75 -19.95
CA HIS A 603 -14.77 27.28 -18.73
C HIS A 603 -13.57 26.40 -18.31
N PRO A 604 -12.46 26.96 -17.79
CA PRO A 604 -11.24 26.18 -17.49
C PRO A 604 -11.41 24.97 -16.56
N TYR A 605 -12.38 24.96 -15.64
CA TYR A 605 -12.72 23.79 -14.81
C TYR A 605 -13.31 22.59 -15.62
N GLY A 606 -13.60 22.79 -16.91
CA GLY A 606 -13.93 21.74 -17.88
C GLY A 606 -12.71 21.13 -18.59
N LEU A 607 -11.49 21.53 -18.22
CA LEU A 607 -10.24 20.93 -18.66
C LEU A 607 -9.76 19.88 -17.63
N ASP A 608 -9.11 18.80 -18.06
CA ASP A 608 -8.38 17.92 -17.14
C ASP A 608 -7.05 18.62 -16.77
N PRO A 609 -6.67 18.78 -15.49
CA PRO A 609 -5.39 19.41 -15.12
C PRO A 609 -4.14 18.74 -15.72
N TYR A 610 -4.26 17.50 -16.19
CA TYR A 610 -3.19 16.76 -16.86
C TYR A 610 -2.94 17.21 -18.30
N GLY A 611 -3.90 17.89 -18.95
CA GLY A 611 -3.84 18.21 -20.37
C GLY A 611 -4.50 17.17 -21.26
N THR A 612 -4.39 17.40 -22.57
CA THR A 612 -4.74 16.43 -23.63
C THR A 612 -3.51 16.14 -24.47
N GLU A 613 -3.43 14.99 -25.14
CA GLU A 613 -2.28 14.66 -26.00
C GLU A 613 -2.00 15.75 -27.05
N ALA A 614 -3.07 16.34 -27.60
CA ALA A 614 -3.01 17.40 -28.60
C ALA A 614 -2.64 18.79 -28.05
N SER A 615 -2.74 19.02 -26.74
CA SER A 615 -2.24 20.24 -26.07
C SER A 615 -0.83 20.02 -25.50
N VAL A 616 -0.58 18.90 -24.80
CA VAL A 616 0.74 18.56 -24.25
C VAL A 616 1.78 18.33 -25.35
N GLY A 617 1.44 17.66 -26.45
CA GLY A 617 2.34 17.41 -27.58
C GLY A 617 2.84 18.67 -28.32
N ARG A 618 2.22 19.84 -28.06
CA ARG A 618 2.58 21.16 -28.61
C ARG A 618 3.06 22.15 -27.55
N LEU A 619 3.25 21.73 -26.29
CA LEU A 619 3.86 22.57 -25.28
C LEU A 619 5.37 22.67 -25.53
N GLU A 620 5.85 23.90 -25.63
CA GLU A 620 7.28 24.22 -25.71
C GLU A 620 7.86 24.45 -24.32
N ARG A 621 9.09 23.99 -24.09
CA ARG A 621 9.82 24.16 -22.83
C ARG A 621 9.85 25.61 -22.36
N ASP A 622 10.10 26.55 -23.28
CA ASP A 622 10.17 27.98 -22.97
C ASP A 622 8.80 28.61 -22.63
N TYR A 623 7.68 27.97 -22.96
CA TYR A 623 6.36 28.37 -22.43
C TYR A 623 6.20 27.90 -20.97
N VAL A 624 6.49 26.62 -20.71
CA VAL A 624 6.38 26.01 -19.38
C VAL A 624 7.36 26.64 -18.38
N TYR A 625 8.57 27.04 -18.83
CA TYR A 625 9.53 27.78 -18.01
C TYR A 625 9.07 29.22 -17.68
N ARG A 626 8.31 29.88 -18.57
CA ARG A 626 7.70 31.20 -18.26
C ARG A 626 6.60 31.10 -17.21
N ILE A 627 5.87 29.98 -17.13
CA ILE A 627 4.92 29.73 -16.03
C ILE A 627 5.67 29.67 -14.71
N TYR A 628 6.72 28.86 -14.61
CA TYR A 628 7.60 28.82 -13.43
C TYR A 628 8.10 30.23 -13.03
N GLN A 629 8.66 30.99 -13.97
CA GLN A 629 9.15 32.35 -13.70
C GLN A 629 8.06 33.35 -13.27
N THR A 630 6.79 33.11 -13.63
CA THR A 630 5.67 34.02 -13.34
C THR A 630 4.98 33.69 -12.02
N TYR A 631 4.79 32.41 -11.72
CA TYR A 631 3.94 31.95 -10.61
C TYR A 631 4.72 31.39 -9.41
N CYS A 632 5.96 30.91 -9.58
CA CYS A 632 6.82 30.48 -8.46
C CYS A 632 7.51 31.68 -7.79
N VAL A 633 6.71 32.63 -7.30
CA VAL A 633 7.18 33.88 -6.66
C VAL A 633 6.75 33.93 -5.18
N PRO A 634 7.54 34.54 -4.28
CA PRO A 634 7.26 34.53 -2.84
C PRO A 634 5.86 35.03 -2.44
N SER A 635 5.36 36.09 -3.08
CA SER A 635 4.02 36.65 -2.82
C SER A 635 2.85 35.80 -3.34
N ASN A 636 3.14 34.72 -4.07
CA ASN A 636 2.16 33.75 -4.57
C ASN A 636 2.24 32.40 -3.83
N MET A 637 3.14 32.28 -2.84
CA MET A 637 3.47 31.04 -2.17
C MET A 637 2.76 30.90 -0.83
N VAL A 638 2.09 29.77 -0.63
CA VAL A 638 1.80 29.21 0.69
C VAL A 638 2.77 28.05 0.92
N LEU A 639 3.45 28.06 2.06
CA LEU A 639 4.20 26.93 2.58
C LEU A 639 3.51 26.47 3.85
N ALA A 640 3.04 25.22 3.92
CA ALA A 640 2.67 24.61 5.19
C ALA A 640 3.80 23.69 5.67
N VAL A 641 4.08 23.71 6.97
CA VAL A 641 5.00 22.79 7.64
C VAL A 641 4.27 22.16 8.83
N PHE A 642 4.27 20.83 8.89
CA PHE A 642 3.58 20.04 9.91
C PHE A 642 4.45 18.88 10.38
N GLY A 643 4.48 18.60 11.68
CA GLY A 643 5.21 17.47 12.27
C GLY A 643 6.11 17.88 13.43
N ASP A 644 7.18 17.11 13.63
CA ASP A 644 8.19 17.31 14.68
C ASP A 644 9.13 18.46 14.34
N ILE A 645 8.64 19.67 14.61
CA ILE A 645 9.35 20.96 14.51
C ILE A 645 9.13 21.73 15.82
N ASP A 646 10.15 22.45 16.28
CA ASP A 646 9.90 23.61 17.16
C ASP A 646 9.39 24.76 16.28
N ARG A 647 8.34 25.44 16.72
CA ARG A 647 7.73 26.54 15.97
C ARG A 647 8.61 27.81 15.89
N ASP A 648 9.57 27.95 16.80
CA ASP A 648 10.50 29.08 16.82
C ASP A 648 11.82 28.79 16.05
N GLU A 649 11.94 27.64 15.37
CA GLU A 649 13.08 27.23 14.49
C GLU A 649 12.82 27.48 12.98
#